data_AF-A0A8C5FXU5-F1
#
_entry.id   AF-A0A8C5FXU5-F1
#
_cell.length_a   1.000
_cell.length_b   1.000
_cell.length_c   1.000
_cell.angle_alpha   90.00
_cell.angle_beta   90.00
_cell.angle_gamma   90.00
#
_symmetry.space_group_name_H-M   'P 1'
#
loop_
_entity.id
_entity.type
_entity.pdbx_description
1 polymer ?
#
loop_
_entity_poly.entity_id
_entity_poly.type
_entity_poly.pdbx_seq_one_letter_code
_entity_poly.pdbx_strand_id
1 'polypeptide(L)'
;MPSIVHVSLIKVMMQNLLDTVSNNPYRVRDVPLSDYAGGGKVKLREENRVVLYKKSQCQSWDCLLMCPNTPTMTPRLFQVVSEDDAMNWFSQYALKLQPFYDTLPLKAESIQPIVNCIRSHPDWSCAHIAVKTGLRKFLKYTSFQSHINSQNEVGQTPLHLACERGDLASVKQLLDESQVRTDISDFYGDTPMHCACKHRFSALCSQLGIGVNDLNIYFCFEAHKQLDMWLIFVSQVAVLRFLCQMCRLLLEHDCSVNVLNKTGQSPLHILTKQGRSKAALVLLTHGADANLKDQDGNTALHLAMKMNHMDLIKVLIVFWADVEIPNNLGETPGLIAAQTSKGPKREMLLDMLSSVGVQPISPAFPESSPPMSSTTKPQGIGNVIVSHHGMDKLLCLDGGGIKGLVLIQMLIALEQEAGQPIRELFDWVAGTSTGGILALCIIHGKRLKDLQNLYFNMKEQVFEGWRPYTKKPLEKFLKKEFGEDTKMTDVSHPRVMVTSVLADRRPCKLHIFRNYEPPYSTSDTFRPLTIPQGSSTCTTLLHIITCSVTWLLSHQLVWKAARASSAAPTYFPPMGRFLDGGLLANNPTLDAMAEIHQYNKALNAEDTKKLGMVLSLGTGKSPEVEVTSLELFKSCNPVKLAKSLKAANNLLKILMDCCTDSDGCAVDRARAFCEMTDTLYQRCVLSPQLSVEVMLNEVDDGVLLNMLWETRTYLNEQRAVLQSVAQFLRDH
;
A
#
# COMPACT_ATOMS: atom_id res chain seq x y z
N MET A 1 -20.62 36.31 52.04
CA MET A 1 -19.25 36.84 52.22
C MET A 1 -18.28 35.71 52.54
N PRO A 2 -17.57 35.16 51.54
CA PRO A 2 -16.33 34.42 51.75
C PRO A 2 -15.16 35.41 51.67
N SER A 3 -14.78 35.84 52.87
CA SER A 3 -13.46 36.26 53.36
C SER A 3 -12.33 36.55 52.35
N ILE A 4 -11.92 37.82 52.41
CA ILE A 4 -10.66 38.53 52.07
C ILE A 4 -9.34 37.72 52.23
N VAL A 5 -9.35 36.56 52.88
CA VAL A 5 -8.19 35.68 53.06
C VAL A 5 -7.76 35.00 51.76
N HIS A 6 -8.70 34.67 50.87
CA HIS A 6 -8.38 33.93 49.63
C HIS A 6 -7.68 34.79 48.56
N VAL A 7 -8.00 36.09 48.49
CA VAL A 7 -7.34 37.06 47.59
C VAL A 7 -5.94 37.42 48.08
N SER A 8 -5.74 37.42 49.41
CA SER A 8 -4.45 37.70 50.05
C SER A 8 -3.45 36.56 49.84
N LEU A 9 -3.89 35.30 49.95
CA LEU A 9 -3.05 34.13 49.70
C LEU A 9 -2.63 34.02 48.22
N ILE A 10 -3.54 34.34 47.29
CA ILE A 10 -3.24 34.37 45.85
C ILE A 10 -2.27 35.51 45.52
N LYS A 11 -2.42 36.69 46.15
CA LYS A 11 -1.43 37.78 46.03
C LYS A 11 -0.06 37.37 46.56
N VAL A 12 0.02 36.74 47.72
CA VAL A 12 1.30 36.31 48.32
C VAL A 12 1.96 35.17 47.53
N MET A 13 1.18 34.22 46.98
CA MET A 13 1.72 33.20 46.09
C MET A 13 2.19 33.79 44.75
N MET A 14 1.45 34.75 44.16
CA MET A 14 1.92 35.47 42.97
C MET A 14 3.13 36.35 43.27
N GLN A 15 3.22 36.99 44.44
CA GLN A 15 4.37 37.79 44.86
C GLN A 15 5.61 36.90 45.07
N ASN A 16 5.46 35.74 45.73
CA ASN A 16 6.57 34.78 45.91
C ASN A 16 7.01 34.15 44.59
N LEU A 17 6.09 33.89 43.64
CA LEU A 17 6.42 33.50 42.26
C LEU A 17 7.12 34.62 41.50
N LEU A 18 6.66 35.87 41.66
CA LEU A 18 7.29 37.06 41.08
C LEU A 18 8.69 37.30 41.68
N ASP A 19 8.88 37.07 42.98
CA ASP A 19 10.16 37.24 43.69
C ASP A 19 11.16 36.12 43.38
N THR A 20 10.70 34.87 43.21
CA THR A 20 11.55 33.78 42.66
C THR A 20 11.91 33.99 41.19
N VAL A 21 11.01 34.59 40.40
CA VAL A 21 11.27 34.98 39.00
C VAL A 21 12.12 36.26 38.91
N SER A 22 12.12 37.11 39.93
CA SER A 22 12.89 38.36 40.02
C SER A 22 14.29 38.17 40.62
N ASN A 23 14.57 37.08 41.34
CA ASN A 23 15.90 36.80 41.91
C ASN A 23 16.71 35.70 41.18
N ASN A 24 16.35 35.33 39.95
CA ASN A 24 17.14 34.37 39.18
C ASN A 24 18.48 35.01 38.72
N PRO A 25 19.65 34.54 39.19
CA PRO A 25 20.96 35.07 38.81
C PRO A 25 21.31 34.88 37.33
N TYR A 26 20.57 34.03 36.62
CA TYR A 26 20.78 33.71 35.19
C TYR A 26 19.74 34.35 34.27
N ARG A 27 18.95 35.30 34.79
CA ARG A 27 17.99 36.05 33.98
C ARG A 27 18.72 37.15 33.20
N VAL A 28 18.53 37.15 31.88
CA VAL A 28 19.04 38.17 30.98
C VAL A 28 18.30 39.47 31.22
N ARG A 29 19.03 40.56 31.47
CA ARG A 29 18.47 41.91 31.69
C ARG A 29 19.20 42.94 30.87
N ASP A 30 18.46 43.82 30.20
CA ASP A 30 19.06 44.99 29.58
C ASP A 30 19.48 45.97 30.68
N VAL A 31 20.77 46.31 30.69
CA VAL A 31 21.38 47.19 31.70
C VAL A 31 22.10 48.36 31.04
N PRO A 32 22.10 49.55 31.66
CA PRO A 32 22.83 50.70 31.13
C PRO A 32 24.33 50.42 31.11
N LEU A 33 25.00 50.71 30.00
CA LEU A 33 26.46 50.54 29.90
C LEU A 33 27.21 51.50 30.84
N SER A 34 26.61 52.65 31.17
CA SER A 34 27.13 53.61 32.16
C SER A 34 27.39 52.98 33.53
N ASP A 35 26.63 51.94 33.91
CA ASP A 35 26.78 51.24 35.20
C ASP A 35 28.07 50.43 35.31
N TYR A 36 28.82 50.31 34.21
CA TYR A 36 30.07 49.56 34.11
C TYR A 36 31.27 50.44 33.76
N ALA A 37 31.06 51.74 33.52
CA ALA A 37 32.12 52.71 33.23
C ALA A 37 32.79 53.30 34.50
N GLY A 38 32.21 53.07 35.69
CA GLY A 38 32.73 53.55 36.98
C GLY A 38 33.63 52.55 37.72
N GLY A 39 34.52 53.04 38.60
CA GLY A 39 35.56 52.26 39.30
C GLY A 39 35.10 51.15 40.28
N GLY A 40 33.81 50.82 40.33
CA GLY A 40 33.25 49.78 41.21
C GLY A 40 33.19 48.37 40.62
N LYS A 41 33.52 48.20 39.33
CA LYS A 41 33.54 46.91 38.62
C LYS A 41 34.80 46.82 37.76
N VAL A 42 35.52 45.70 37.85
CA VAL A 42 36.77 45.46 37.11
C VAL A 42 36.49 44.51 35.96
N LYS A 43 36.87 44.90 34.73
CA LYS A 43 36.81 44.02 33.56
C LYS A 43 37.90 42.95 33.69
N LEU A 44 37.50 41.68 33.71
CA LEU A 44 38.41 40.55 33.88
C LEU A 44 38.83 39.91 32.55
N ARG A 45 37.87 39.69 31.64
CA ARG A 45 38.09 38.99 30.37
C ARG A 45 37.11 39.49 29.32
N GLU A 46 37.55 39.53 28.07
CA GLU A 46 36.72 39.85 26.91
C GLU A 46 37.08 38.92 25.77
N GLU A 47 36.07 38.25 25.23
CA GLU A 47 36.19 37.38 24.07
C GLU A 47 35.06 37.71 23.10
N ASN A 48 35.44 38.10 21.88
CA ASN A 48 34.52 38.63 20.89
C ASN A 48 33.69 39.81 21.44
N ARG A 49 32.37 39.65 21.55
CA ARG A 49 31.46 40.65 22.14
C ARG A 49 31.04 40.34 23.58
N VAL A 50 31.55 39.27 24.18
CA VAL A 50 31.17 38.86 25.54
C VAL A 50 32.24 39.33 26.54
N VAL A 51 31.82 40.06 27.58
CA VAL A 51 32.72 40.68 28.56
C VAL A 51 32.34 40.26 29.99
N LEU A 52 33.31 39.80 30.76
CA LEU A 52 33.15 39.43 32.16
C LEU A 52 33.67 40.55 33.08
N TYR A 53 32.82 40.98 33.99
CA TYR A 53 33.14 41.97 35.03
C TYR A 53 33.06 41.34 36.42
N LYS A 54 33.96 41.73 37.31
CA LYS A 54 33.90 41.43 38.75
C LYS A 54 33.55 42.70 39.52
N LYS A 55 32.50 42.64 40.34
CA LYS A 55 32.08 43.77 41.17
C LYS A 55 32.92 43.83 42.45
N SER A 56 33.59 44.96 42.70
CA SER A 56 34.55 45.11 43.80
C SER A 56 33.90 45.12 45.19
N GLN A 57 32.63 45.53 45.29
CA GLN A 57 31.91 45.70 46.56
C GLN A 57 31.08 44.49 46.99
N CYS A 58 30.64 43.66 46.06
CA CYS A 58 29.85 42.45 46.33
C CYS A 58 30.43 41.39 45.39
N GLN A 59 31.16 40.40 45.92
CA GLN A 59 31.84 39.31 45.18
C GLN A 59 30.88 38.63 44.18
N SER A 60 30.66 39.25 43.03
CA SER A 60 29.70 38.85 42.03
C SER A 60 30.26 39.18 40.66
N TRP A 61 30.01 38.27 39.73
CA TRP A 61 30.49 38.29 38.37
C TRP A 61 29.32 38.56 37.44
N ASP A 62 29.42 39.67 36.70
CA ASP A 62 28.45 40.08 35.69
C ASP A 62 29.02 39.75 34.30
N CYS A 63 28.25 39.04 33.48
CA CYS A 63 28.63 38.78 32.08
C CYS A 63 27.74 39.60 31.15
N LEU A 64 28.35 40.42 30.29
CA LEU A 64 27.67 41.32 29.36
C LEU A 64 27.92 40.88 27.92
N LEU A 65 26.91 41.06 27.06
CA LEU A 65 27.05 40.94 25.61
C LEU A 65 26.98 42.33 24.97
N MET A 66 28.10 42.81 24.45
CA MET A 66 28.29 44.15 23.91
C MET A 66 27.58 44.33 22.56
N CYS A 67 26.83 45.42 22.44
CA CYS A 67 26.01 45.73 21.27
C CYS A 67 26.55 46.99 20.56
N PRO A 68 27.20 46.87 19.37
CA PRO A 68 27.76 48.02 18.67
C PRO A 68 26.70 49.04 18.21
N ASN A 69 25.49 48.57 17.93
CA ASN A 69 24.42 49.37 17.32
C ASN A 69 23.54 50.13 18.34
N THR A 70 23.62 49.80 19.63
CA THR A 70 22.88 50.44 20.72
C THR A 70 23.79 50.60 21.94
N PRO A 71 24.67 51.62 21.96
CA PRO A 71 25.71 51.74 22.99
C PRO A 71 25.18 52.13 24.38
N THR A 72 23.87 52.42 24.52
CA THR A 72 23.27 52.88 25.78
C THR A 72 22.82 51.75 26.69
N MET A 73 22.31 50.65 26.13
CA MET A 73 21.77 49.50 26.87
C MET A 73 22.36 48.20 26.32
N THR A 74 22.79 47.32 27.21
CA THR A 74 23.44 46.06 26.85
C THR A 74 22.84 44.92 27.67
N PRO A 75 22.57 43.74 27.08
CA PRO A 75 22.05 42.59 27.81
C PRO A 75 23.13 42.00 28.73
N ARG A 76 22.84 41.95 30.03
CA ARG A 76 23.56 41.16 31.02
C ARG A 76 23.06 39.73 30.96
N LEU A 77 23.94 38.78 30.65
CA LEU A 77 23.62 37.36 30.50
C LEU A 77 23.42 36.65 31.84
N PHE A 78 24.22 37.00 32.85
CA PHE A 78 24.09 36.49 34.22
C PHE A 78 24.77 37.42 35.24
N GLN A 79 24.39 37.22 36.51
CA GLN A 79 25.01 37.79 37.71
C GLN A 79 25.17 36.68 38.75
N VAL A 80 26.38 36.12 38.91
CA VAL A 80 26.64 34.93 39.74
C VAL A 80 27.64 35.26 40.85
N VAL A 81 27.60 34.53 41.97
CA VAL A 81 28.46 34.74 43.17
C VAL A 81 29.63 33.74 43.23
N SER A 82 29.63 32.72 42.37
CA SER A 82 30.70 31.73 42.23
C SER A 82 31.63 32.09 41.07
N GLU A 83 32.95 32.13 41.34
CA GLU A 83 33.97 32.40 40.32
C GLU A 83 34.08 31.27 39.30
N ASP A 84 34.03 30.02 39.77
CA ASP A 84 34.16 28.83 38.93
C ASP A 84 33.00 28.74 37.92
N ASP A 85 31.77 29.00 38.38
CA ASP A 85 30.59 29.04 37.51
C ASP A 85 30.70 30.19 36.49
N ALA A 86 31.16 31.37 36.93
CA ALA A 86 31.29 32.52 36.07
C ALA A 86 32.30 32.28 34.93
N MET A 87 33.45 31.67 35.24
CA MET A 87 34.49 31.36 34.26
C MET A 87 34.08 30.25 33.29
N ASN A 88 33.41 29.20 33.80
CA ASN A 88 32.91 28.10 32.98
C ASN A 88 31.84 28.59 31.98
N TRP A 89 30.82 29.30 32.47
CA TRP A 89 29.74 29.81 31.61
C TRP A 89 30.19 30.91 30.66
N PHE A 90 31.14 31.77 31.07
CA PHE A 90 31.73 32.78 30.19
C PHE A 90 32.34 32.13 28.94
N SER A 91 33.14 31.09 29.13
CA SER A 91 33.82 30.39 28.02
C SER A 91 32.80 29.74 27.07
N GLN A 92 31.74 29.12 27.61
CA GLN A 92 30.65 28.53 26.81
C GLN A 92 29.86 29.59 26.01
N TYR A 93 29.54 30.73 26.62
CA TYR A 93 28.81 31.79 25.95
C TYR A 93 29.64 32.50 24.88
N ALA A 94 30.93 32.76 25.14
CA ALA A 94 31.83 33.40 24.19
C ALA A 94 31.93 32.60 22.87
N LEU A 95 32.02 31.27 22.98
CA LEU A 95 32.07 30.36 21.83
C LEU A 95 30.71 30.23 21.12
N LYS A 96 29.65 29.93 21.87
CA LYS A 96 28.37 29.48 21.28
C LYS A 96 27.42 30.60 20.90
N LEU A 97 27.52 31.79 21.51
CA LEU A 97 26.65 32.92 21.15
C LEU A 97 27.11 33.65 19.88
N GLN A 98 28.36 33.45 19.45
CA GLN A 98 28.94 34.15 18.30
C GLN A 98 28.10 34.09 17.02
N PRO A 99 27.63 32.91 16.57
CA PRO A 99 26.81 32.83 15.36
C PRO A 99 25.46 33.55 15.45
N PHE A 100 24.96 33.79 16.67
CA PHE A 100 23.62 34.32 16.92
C PHE A 100 23.60 35.86 16.96
N TYR A 101 24.55 36.51 17.63
CA TYR A 101 24.54 37.98 17.76
C TYR A 101 25.06 38.74 16.54
N ASP A 102 25.73 38.07 15.61
CA ASP A 102 26.12 38.68 14.34
C ASP A 102 24.90 38.91 13.43
N THR A 103 23.77 38.28 13.75
CA THR A 103 22.60 38.20 12.86
C THR A 103 21.28 38.53 13.55
N LEU A 104 21.17 38.43 14.89
CA LEU A 104 19.98 38.77 15.68
C LEU A 104 19.98 40.21 16.24
N PRO A 105 18.79 40.83 16.44
CA PRO A 105 18.67 42.00 17.28
C PRO A 105 18.95 41.64 18.75
N LEU A 106 19.89 42.36 19.35
CA LEU A 106 20.43 42.11 20.70
C LEU A 106 19.51 42.62 21.82
N LYS A 107 18.32 42.04 21.95
CA LYS A 107 17.39 42.32 23.07
C LYS A 107 17.37 41.17 24.08
N ALA A 108 17.22 41.48 25.37
CA ALA A 108 17.20 40.47 26.43
C ALA A 108 16.19 39.33 26.19
N GLU A 109 14.98 39.65 25.68
CA GLU A 109 13.92 38.66 25.40
C GLU A 109 14.31 37.63 24.33
N SER A 110 15.08 38.05 23.33
CA SER A 110 15.52 37.18 22.23
C SER A 110 16.71 36.31 22.62
N ILE A 111 17.55 36.78 23.55
CA ILE A 111 18.77 36.10 23.99
C ILE A 111 18.51 35.12 25.14
N GLN A 112 17.55 35.42 26.02
CA GLN A 112 17.17 34.55 27.13
C GLN A 112 16.94 33.07 26.75
N PRO A 113 16.16 32.71 25.71
CA PRO A 113 15.94 31.32 25.35
C PRO A 113 17.23 30.62 24.88
N ILE A 114 18.14 31.33 24.22
CA ILE A 114 19.42 30.81 23.73
C ILE A 114 20.36 30.51 24.90
N VAL A 115 20.50 31.48 25.82
CA VAL A 115 21.33 31.34 27.03
C VAL A 115 20.82 30.22 27.93
N ASN A 116 19.51 30.12 28.11
CA ASN A 116 18.89 29.00 28.84
C ASN A 116 19.22 27.66 28.19
N CYS A 117 19.16 27.58 26.86
CA CYS A 117 19.47 26.35 26.13
C CYS A 117 20.94 25.93 26.30
N ILE A 118 21.88 26.87 26.22
CA ILE A 118 23.32 26.62 26.43
C ILE A 118 23.58 26.10 27.85
N ARG A 119 22.85 26.62 28.85
CA ARG A 119 22.96 26.15 30.23
C ARG A 119 22.42 24.75 30.45
N SER A 120 21.27 24.44 29.85
CA SER A 120 20.65 23.12 29.99
C SER A 120 21.38 22.03 29.21
N HIS A 121 22.05 22.37 28.12
CA HIS A 121 22.78 21.41 27.27
C HIS A 121 24.14 21.99 26.82
N PRO A 122 25.18 21.87 27.67
CA PRO A 122 26.52 22.40 27.41
C PRO A 122 27.27 21.71 26.27
N ASP A 123 26.78 20.59 25.78
CA ASP A 123 27.32 19.77 24.69
C ASP A 123 26.74 20.16 23.31
N TRP A 124 25.60 20.86 23.28
CA TRP A 124 24.91 21.19 22.04
C TRP A 124 25.66 22.21 21.18
N SER A 125 25.67 21.97 19.86
CA SER A 125 26.18 22.91 18.87
C SER A 125 25.21 24.08 18.61
N CYS A 126 25.68 25.11 17.90
CA CYS A 126 24.84 26.23 17.49
C CYS A 126 23.62 25.79 16.64
N ALA A 127 23.76 24.74 15.83
CA ALA A 127 22.66 24.19 15.04
C ALA A 127 21.58 23.50 15.91
N HIS A 128 21.98 22.75 16.94
CA HIS A 128 21.03 22.16 17.91
C HIS A 128 20.24 23.26 18.65
N ILE A 129 20.93 24.31 19.10
CA ILE A 129 20.32 25.43 19.80
C ILE A 129 19.34 26.15 18.87
N ALA A 130 19.70 26.40 17.61
CA ALA A 130 18.84 27.05 16.63
C ALA A 130 17.53 26.27 16.40
N VAL A 131 17.60 24.94 16.30
CA VAL A 131 16.42 24.06 16.20
C VAL A 131 15.59 24.11 17.49
N LYS A 132 16.21 24.03 18.67
CA LYS A 132 15.50 24.07 19.96
C LYS A 132 14.71 25.36 20.15
N THR A 133 15.32 26.50 19.82
CA THR A 133 14.76 27.84 20.01
C THR A 133 13.85 28.29 18.85
N GLY A 134 13.68 27.47 17.80
CA GLY A 134 12.85 27.80 16.64
C GLY A 134 13.46 28.84 15.69
N LEU A 135 14.76 29.11 15.82
CA LEU A 135 15.53 30.04 15.00
C LEU A 135 15.95 29.39 13.67
N ARG A 136 14.99 28.83 12.96
CA ARG A 136 15.22 28.04 11.74
C ARG A 136 15.92 28.83 10.63
N LYS A 137 15.61 30.12 10.47
CA LYS A 137 16.19 31.00 9.43
C LYS A 137 17.72 31.02 9.43
N PHE A 138 18.34 30.79 10.59
CA PHE A 138 19.79 30.86 10.75
C PHE A 138 20.52 29.62 10.24
N LEU A 139 19.80 28.50 10.05
CA LEU A 139 20.37 27.26 9.54
C LEU A 139 20.95 27.42 8.11
N LYS A 140 20.57 28.47 7.37
CA LYS A 140 21.11 28.81 6.05
C LYS A 140 22.53 29.39 6.07
N TYR A 141 22.96 29.93 7.21
CA TYR A 141 24.24 30.63 7.29
C TYR A 141 25.40 29.65 7.42
N THR A 142 26.54 29.99 6.83
CA THR A 142 27.74 29.15 6.78
C THR A 142 28.24 28.72 8.16
N SER A 143 28.10 29.58 9.17
CA SER A 143 28.47 29.29 10.57
C SER A 143 27.60 28.23 11.24
N PHE A 144 26.38 27.98 10.75
CA PHE A 144 25.50 26.92 11.24
C PHE A 144 25.64 25.65 10.38
N GLN A 145 25.91 25.81 9.08
CA GLN A 145 26.15 24.71 8.14
C GLN A 145 27.33 23.82 8.59
N SER A 146 28.42 24.42 9.09
CA SER A 146 29.58 23.66 9.60
C SER A 146 29.24 22.71 10.76
N HIS A 147 28.13 22.95 11.47
CA HIS A 147 27.69 22.16 12.62
C HIS A 147 26.35 21.44 12.37
N ILE A 148 25.88 21.38 11.13
CA ILE A 148 24.55 20.85 10.82
C ILE A 148 24.43 19.33 11.06
N ASN A 149 25.56 18.61 11.02
CA ASN A 149 25.66 17.17 11.29
C ASN A 149 26.42 16.85 12.59
N SER A 150 26.72 17.86 13.44
CA SER A 150 27.41 17.61 14.72
C SER A 150 26.55 16.73 15.62
N GLN A 151 27.17 15.82 16.37
CA GLN A 151 26.47 14.97 17.34
C GLN A 151 26.62 15.52 18.76
N ASN A 152 25.56 15.44 19.55
CA ASN A 152 25.56 15.77 20.99
C ASN A 152 26.09 14.59 21.85
N GLU A 153 26.05 14.70 23.18
CA GLU A 153 26.51 13.62 24.09
C GLU A 153 25.73 12.31 23.99
N VAL A 154 24.57 12.31 23.32
CA VAL A 154 23.74 11.11 23.09
C VAL A 154 23.92 10.60 21.65
N GLY A 155 24.74 11.26 20.84
CA GLY A 155 24.93 10.95 19.43
C GLY A 155 23.87 11.58 18.51
N GLN A 156 22.95 12.38 19.02
CA GLN A 156 21.88 12.99 18.21
C GLN A 156 22.41 14.19 17.43
N THR A 157 21.89 14.36 16.21
CA THR A 157 22.13 15.54 15.35
C THR A 157 21.02 16.59 15.49
N PRO A 158 21.20 17.83 14.99
CA PRO A 158 20.13 18.83 14.95
C PRO A 158 18.87 18.33 14.23
N LEU A 159 19.04 17.45 13.22
CA LEU A 159 17.93 16.83 12.51
C LEU A 159 17.18 15.83 13.39
N HIS A 160 17.85 15.04 14.22
CA HIS A 160 17.19 14.17 15.22
C HIS A 160 16.30 15.00 16.14
N LEU A 161 16.83 16.10 16.68
CA LEU A 161 16.10 16.99 17.58
C LEU A 161 14.90 17.66 16.90
N ALA A 162 15.02 18.04 15.63
CA ALA A 162 13.91 18.60 14.86
C ALA A 162 12.79 17.55 14.67
N CYS A 163 13.17 16.30 14.42
CA CYS A 163 12.24 15.17 14.26
C CYS A 163 11.56 14.77 15.58
N GLU A 164 12.31 14.73 16.69
CA GLU A 164 11.80 14.46 18.04
C GLU A 164 10.73 15.48 18.46
N ARG A 165 10.90 16.74 18.06
CA ARG A 165 10.00 17.86 18.40
C ARG A 165 8.82 18.01 17.46
N GLY A 166 8.80 17.31 16.33
CA GLY A 166 7.76 17.48 15.31
C GLY A 166 7.84 18.80 14.55
N ASP A 167 8.99 19.47 14.53
CA ASP A 167 9.13 20.77 13.88
C ASP A 167 9.34 20.62 12.36
N LEU A 168 8.22 20.43 11.65
CA LEU A 168 8.14 20.33 10.18
C LEU A 168 8.87 21.46 9.46
N ALA A 169 8.83 22.68 10.00
CA ALA A 169 9.44 23.83 9.36
C ALA A 169 10.97 23.79 9.47
N SER A 170 11.50 23.36 10.61
CA SER A 170 12.94 23.17 10.79
C SER A 170 13.45 21.97 10.00
N VAL A 171 12.71 20.84 9.96
CA VAL A 171 13.09 19.68 9.15
C VAL A 171 13.13 20.02 7.67
N LYS A 172 12.08 20.65 7.13
CA LYS A 172 12.09 21.09 5.73
C LYS A 172 13.28 22.00 5.43
N GLN A 173 13.53 22.97 6.32
CA GLN A 173 14.64 23.88 6.11
C GLN A 173 15.99 23.18 6.19
N LEU A 174 16.18 22.20 7.06
CA LEU A 174 17.41 21.40 7.11
C LEU A 174 17.58 20.56 5.84
N LEU A 175 16.52 19.92 5.35
CA LEU A 175 16.56 19.08 4.15
C LEU A 175 16.77 19.87 2.86
N ASP A 176 16.35 21.13 2.82
CA ASP A 176 16.65 22.04 1.70
C ASP A 176 18.17 22.34 1.60
N GLU A 177 18.96 22.05 2.65
CA GLU A 177 20.41 22.32 2.68
C GLU A 177 21.22 21.10 2.22
N SER A 178 22.07 21.29 1.22
CA SER A 178 22.83 20.22 0.53
C SER A 178 23.77 19.38 1.41
N GLN A 179 24.09 19.81 2.63
CA GLN A 179 25.06 19.14 3.51
C GLN A 179 24.41 18.24 4.57
N VAL A 180 23.08 18.27 4.72
CA VAL A 180 22.41 17.51 5.78
C VAL A 180 22.41 16.01 5.47
N ARG A 181 22.87 15.23 6.44
CA ARG A 181 22.86 13.77 6.39
C ARG A 181 21.68 13.21 7.17
N THR A 182 20.88 12.38 6.50
CA THR A 182 19.71 11.69 7.07
C THR A 182 20.03 10.30 7.61
N ASP A 183 21.25 9.81 7.38
CA ASP A 183 21.71 8.45 7.67
C ASP A 183 22.51 8.32 8.98
N ILE A 184 22.83 9.44 9.65
CA ILE A 184 23.59 9.41 10.90
C ILE A 184 22.74 8.79 12.01
N SER A 185 23.30 7.83 12.73
CA SER A 185 22.67 7.21 13.90
C SER A 185 23.18 7.77 15.22
N ASP A 186 22.31 7.86 16.21
CA ASP A 186 22.66 8.15 17.61
C ASP A 186 23.27 6.93 18.32
N PHE A 187 23.57 7.04 19.62
CA PHE A 187 24.15 5.94 20.40
C PHE A 187 23.19 4.76 20.64
N TYR A 188 21.90 4.94 20.39
CA TYR A 188 20.90 3.86 20.40
C TYR A 188 20.74 3.20 19.02
N GLY A 189 21.41 3.72 17.99
CA GLY A 189 21.26 3.29 16.61
C GLY A 189 20.05 3.91 15.90
N ASP A 190 19.37 4.89 16.51
CA ASP A 190 18.26 5.59 15.89
C ASP A 190 18.78 6.67 14.94
N THR A 191 18.13 6.83 13.79
CA THR A 191 18.38 7.91 12.82
C THR A 191 17.29 8.97 12.97
N PRO A 192 17.40 10.15 12.32
CA PRO A 192 16.35 11.17 12.45
C PRO A 192 14.96 10.68 12.01
N MET A 193 14.93 9.78 11.03
CA MET A 193 13.71 9.12 10.59
C MET A 193 13.14 8.20 11.68
N HIS A 194 13.99 7.45 12.39
CA HIS A 194 13.57 6.68 13.57
C HIS A 194 12.92 7.56 14.65
N CYS A 195 13.47 8.75 14.91
CA CYS A 195 12.86 9.73 15.82
C CYS A 195 11.48 10.20 15.30
N ALA A 196 11.35 10.53 14.02
CA ALA A 196 10.08 10.96 13.43
C ALA A 196 8.99 9.86 13.54
N CYS A 197 9.38 8.59 13.35
CA CYS A 197 8.50 7.44 13.52
C CYS A 197 8.04 7.26 14.99
N LYS A 198 8.96 7.35 15.97
CA LYS A 198 8.64 7.23 17.41
C LYS A 198 7.63 8.26 17.88
N HIS A 199 7.74 9.50 17.41
CA HIS A 199 6.90 10.63 17.89
C HIS A 199 5.63 10.89 17.07
N ARG A 200 5.26 9.97 16.18
CA ARG A 200 4.02 9.98 15.39
C ARG A 200 3.86 11.09 14.34
N PHE A 201 4.95 11.52 13.72
CA PHE A 201 4.92 12.59 12.72
C PHE A 201 4.96 12.05 11.29
N SER A 202 3.81 11.58 10.77
CA SER A 202 3.71 11.03 9.40
C SER A 202 4.11 12.04 8.33
N ALA A 203 3.79 13.33 8.51
CA ALA A 203 4.20 14.40 7.59
C ALA A 203 5.72 14.60 7.54
N LEU A 204 6.43 14.38 8.66
CA LEU A 204 7.89 14.43 8.69
C LEU A 204 8.50 13.23 7.96
N CYS A 205 7.90 12.05 8.14
CA CYS A 205 8.37 10.82 7.52
C CYS A 205 8.30 10.89 6.00
N SER A 206 7.22 11.47 5.43
CA SER A 206 7.12 11.71 4.00
C SER A 206 8.17 12.71 3.47
N GLN A 207 8.63 13.66 4.30
CA GLN A 207 9.67 14.62 3.90
C GLN A 207 11.09 14.03 3.97
N LEU A 208 11.33 13.14 4.93
CA LEU A 208 12.63 12.50 5.17
C LEU A 208 12.91 11.31 4.24
N GLY A 209 11.94 10.92 3.40
CA GLY A 209 11.94 9.73 2.54
C GLY A 209 13.03 9.66 1.43
N ILE A 210 14.14 10.36 1.60
CA ILE A 210 15.31 10.31 0.72
C ILE A 210 16.49 9.78 1.55
N GLY A 211 16.80 8.49 1.37
CA GLY A 211 18.15 7.97 1.64
C GLY A 211 18.38 7.08 2.86
N VAL A 212 17.35 6.51 3.51
CA VAL A 212 17.58 5.61 4.65
C VAL A 212 17.53 4.14 4.22
N ASN A 213 18.67 3.61 3.77
CA ASN A 213 18.82 2.20 3.37
C ASN A 213 18.70 1.22 4.56
N ASP A 214 18.79 1.71 5.81
CA ASP A 214 18.78 0.91 7.04
C ASP A 214 17.48 1.05 7.85
N LEU A 215 16.42 1.62 7.26
CA LEU A 215 15.16 1.83 7.96
C LEU A 215 14.43 0.50 8.10
N ASN A 216 14.38 -0.01 9.32
CA ASN A 216 13.74 -1.27 9.60
C ASN A 216 12.29 -1.04 10.04
N ILE A 217 11.34 -1.77 9.45
CA ILE A 217 9.91 -1.59 9.77
C ILE A 217 9.60 -1.89 11.26
N TYR A 218 10.52 -2.55 12.00
CA TYR A 218 10.42 -2.75 13.45
C TYR A 218 10.29 -1.50 14.30
N PHE A 219 10.85 -0.37 13.87
CA PHE A 219 10.85 0.84 14.69
C PHE A 219 9.45 1.39 14.94
N CYS A 220 8.51 1.16 14.01
CA CYS A 220 7.10 1.43 14.21
C CYS A 220 6.48 0.60 15.34
N PHE A 221 7.01 -0.59 15.62
CA PHE A 221 6.40 -1.53 16.57
C PHE A 221 7.04 -1.47 17.97
N GLU A 222 8.33 -1.10 18.09
CA GLU A 222 8.98 -0.96 19.40
C GLU A 222 8.49 0.31 20.13
N ALA A 223 8.18 1.39 19.39
CA ALA A 223 7.54 2.60 19.94
C ALA A 223 6.18 2.31 20.62
N HIS A 224 5.52 1.21 20.26
CA HIS A 224 4.22 0.85 20.82
C HIS A 224 4.27 0.21 22.21
N LYS A 225 5.36 -0.48 22.61
CA LYS A 225 5.46 -1.12 23.93
C LYS A 225 5.45 -0.13 25.09
N GLN A 226 6.01 1.07 24.89
CA GLN A 226 6.14 2.09 25.93
C GLN A 226 4.87 2.92 26.12
N LEU A 227 3.91 2.81 25.20
CA LEU A 227 2.71 3.66 25.13
C LEU A 227 1.43 3.00 25.67
N ASP A 228 1.41 1.67 25.86
CA ASP A 228 0.27 0.99 26.49
C ASP A 228 0.04 1.43 27.95
N MET A 229 1.04 2.02 28.61
CA MET A 229 0.91 2.55 29.98
C MET A 229 0.26 3.95 30.06
N TRP A 230 0.21 4.72 28.96
CA TRP A 230 -0.29 6.11 28.95
C TRP A 230 -1.65 6.28 28.24
N LEU A 231 -2.20 5.22 27.66
CA LEU A 231 -3.34 5.28 26.73
C LEU A 231 -4.70 4.93 27.35
N ILE A 232 -5.05 5.57 28.46
CA ILE A 232 -6.45 5.61 28.94
C ILE A 232 -7.25 6.71 28.21
N PHE A 233 -6.58 7.67 27.53
CA PHE A 233 -7.23 8.89 27.01
C PHE A 233 -7.18 9.15 25.49
N VAL A 234 -6.46 8.36 24.67
CA VAL A 234 -6.47 8.53 23.19
C VAL A 234 -7.23 7.38 22.55
N SER A 235 -8.08 7.67 21.55
CA SER A 235 -8.83 6.63 20.85
C SER A 235 -7.89 5.62 20.18
N GLN A 236 -8.06 4.33 20.48
CA GLN A 236 -7.30 3.23 19.84
C GLN A 236 -7.33 3.30 18.30
N VAL A 237 -8.38 3.91 17.74
CA VAL A 237 -8.58 4.13 16.31
C VAL A 237 -7.51 5.06 15.72
N ALA A 238 -7.18 6.17 16.39
CA ALA A 238 -6.17 7.11 15.89
C ALA A 238 -4.77 6.47 15.86
N VAL A 239 -4.46 5.67 16.87
CA VAL A 239 -3.20 4.92 16.98
C VAL A 239 -3.07 3.88 15.86
N LEU A 240 -4.13 3.11 15.60
CA LEU A 240 -4.16 2.16 14.49
C LEU A 240 -4.00 2.84 13.13
N ARG A 241 -4.69 3.98 12.92
CA ARG A 241 -4.59 4.75 11.68
C ARG A 241 -3.17 5.24 11.43
N PHE A 242 -2.51 5.76 12.47
CA PHE A 242 -1.13 6.18 12.40
C PHE A 242 -0.19 5.01 12.03
N LEU A 243 -0.34 3.86 12.69
CA LEU A 243 0.47 2.67 12.42
C LEU A 243 0.33 2.20 10.96
N CYS A 244 -0.89 2.11 10.45
CA CYS A 244 -1.13 1.75 9.05
C CYS A 244 -0.50 2.74 8.09
N GLN A 245 -0.67 4.05 8.34
CA GLN A 245 -0.09 5.11 7.50
C GLN A 245 1.44 5.03 7.51
N MET A 246 2.04 4.78 8.66
CA MET A 246 3.49 4.67 8.76
C MET A 246 4.02 3.44 8.04
N CYS A 247 3.39 2.27 8.21
CA CYS A 247 3.78 1.07 7.45
C CYS A 247 3.75 1.34 5.94
N ARG A 248 2.69 1.98 5.42
CA ARG A 248 2.59 2.34 3.99
C ARG A 248 3.74 3.25 3.55
N LEU A 249 3.98 4.34 4.27
CA LEU A 249 5.07 5.27 3.95
C LEU A 249 6.43 4.57 3.91
N LEU A 250 6.72 3.71 4.87
CA LEU A 250 7.99 2.96 4.90
C LEU A 250 8.10 2.00 3.71
N LEU A 251 7.02 1.28 3.40
CA LEU A 251 6.99 0.32 2.30
C LEU A 251 7.05 0.99 0.91
N GLU A 252 6.55 2.23 0.79
CA GLU A 252 6.70 3.06 -0.41
C GLU A 252 8.16 3.50 -0.65
N HIS A 253 9.00 3.48 0.38
CA HIS A 253 10.42 3.79 0.33
C HIS A 253 11.31 2.53 0.28
N ASP A 254 10.82 1.46 -0.33
CA ASP A 254 11.54 0.19 -0.56
C ASP A 254 12.08 -0.49 0.72
N CYS A 255 11.48 -0.20 1.89
CA CYS A 255 11.81 -0.92 3.11
C CYS A 255 11.44 -2.40 2.97
N SER A 256 12.37 -3.30 3.31
CA SER A 256 12.09 -4.74 3.30
C SER A 256 10.99 -5.07 4.30
N VAL A 257 9.93 -5.72 3.82
CA VAL A 257 8.77 -6.13 4.62
C VAL A 257 9.03 -7.38 5.48
N ASN A 258 10.03 -8.17 5.09
CA ASN A 258 10.34 -9.50 5.65
C ASN A 258 11.62 -9.52 6.48
N VAL A 259 12.06 -8.37 7.00
CA VAL A 259 13.22 -8.32 7.91
C VAL A 259 12.94 -9.16 9.16
N LEU A 260 13.97 -9.68 9.82
CA LEU A 260 13.87 -10.43 11.08
C LEU A 260 14.57 -9.66 12.20
N ASN A 261 13.99 -9.64 13.40
CA ASN A 261 14.61 -9.04 14.57
C ASN A 261 15.56 -10.03 15.27
N LYS A 262 16.16 -9.63 16.39
CA LYS A 262 17.05 -10.50 17.21
C LYS A 262 16.38 -11.77 17.73
N THR A 263 15.04 -11.81 17.79
CA THR A 263 14.25 -12.98 18.18
C THR A 263 13.72 -13.76 16.97
N GLY A 264 14.23 -13.48 15.76
CA GLY A 264 13.80 -14.11 14.50
C GLY A 264 12.37 -13.78 14.07
N GLN A 265 11.68 -12.87 14.75
CA GLN A 265 10.28 -12.56 14.49
C GLN A 265 10.15 -11.52 13.41
N SER A 266 9.47 -11.79 12.30
CA SER A 266 9.13 -10.78 11.28
C SER A 266 8.19 -9.66 11.80
N PRO A 267 8.08 -8.52 11.10
CA PRO A 267 7.10 -7.46 11.37
C PRO A 267 5.67 -7.99 11.54
N LEU A 268 5.30 -8.93 10.68
CA LEU A 268 4.01 -9.59 10.71
C LEU A 268 3.81 -10.39 12.01
N HIS A 269 4.84 -11.09 12.52
CA HIS A 269 4.75 -11.78 13.81
C HIS A 269 4.42 -10.82 14.95
N ILE A 270 5.04 -9.63 14.97
CA ILE A 270 4.81 -8.65 16.04
C ILE A 270 3.38 -8.11 15.98
N LEU A 271 2.91 -7.71 14.80
CA LEU A 271 1.55 -7.24 14.61
C LEU A 271 0.51 -8.31 14.96
N THR A 272 0.83 -9.57 14.67
CA THR A 272 -0.02 -10.70 15.02
C THR A 272 -0.09 -10.92 16.52
N LYS A 273 1.04 -10.87 17.25
CA LYS A 273 1.05 -10.94 18.73
C LYS A 273 0.22 -9.81 19.35
N GLN A 274 0.22 -8.63 18.74
CA GLN A 274 -0.53 -7.45 19.20
C GLN A 274 -1.99 -7.39 18.73
N GLY A 275 -2.46 -8.32 17.88
CA GLY A 275 -3.84 -8.31 17.38
C GLY A 275 -4.16 -7.20 16.37
N ARG A 276 -3.15 -6.64 15.71
CA ARG A 276 -3.28 -5.46 14.83
C ARG A 276 -3.64 -5.86 13.39
N SER A 277 -4.84 -6.40 13.17
CA SER A 277 -5.31 -6.93 11.87
C SER A 277 -5.13 -5.98 10.68
N LYS A 278 -5.54 -4.71 10.83
CA LYS A 278 -5.43 -3.70 9.76
C LYS A 278 -3.99 -3.39 9.36
N ALA A 279 -3.08 -3.31 10.34
CA ALA A 279 -1.67 -3.05 10.06
C ALA A 279 -1.00 -4.29 9.44
N ALA A 280 -1.39 -5.50 9.90
CA ALA A 280 -0.92 -6.74 9.31
C ALA A 280 -1.36 -6.88 7.85
N LEU A 281 -2.60 -6.48 7.53
CA LEU A 281 -3.08 -6.43 6.15
C LEU A 281 -2.20 -5.54 5.27
N VAL A 282 -1.84 -4.34 5.74
CA VAL A 282 -0.92 -3.45 5.00
C VAL A 282 0.41 -4.15 4.69
N LEU A 283 0.97 -4.91 5.63
CA LEU A 283 2.20 -5.65 5.37
C LEU A 283 1.99 -6.75 4.31
N LEU A 284 0.90 -7.52 4.44
CA LEU A 284 0.57 -8.60 3.51
C LEU A 284 0.35 -8.08 2.08
N THR A 285 -0.35 -6.94 1.92
CA THR A 285 -0.57 -6.32 0.61
C THR A 285 0.70 -5.73 -0.01
N HIS A 286 1.79 -5.62 0.76
CA HIS A 286 3.11 -5.22 0.28
C HIS A 286 4.11 -6.40 0.25
N GLY A 287 3.60 -7.63 0.26
CA GLY A 287 4.43 -8.83 0.05
C GLY A 287 5.04 -9.43 1.32
N ALA A 288 4.47 -9.15 2.50
CA ALA A 288 4.86 -9.89 3.71
C ALA A 288 4.61 -11.39 3.53
N ASP A 289 5.61 -12.19 3.84
CA ASP A 289 5.50 -13.64 3.81
C ASP A 289 4.89 -14.15 5.12
N ALA A 290 3.67 -14.69 5.02
CA ALA A 290 2.91 -15.23 6.14
C ALA A 290 3.52 -16.52 6.73
N ASN A 291 4.40 -17.19 5.97
CA ASN A 291 4.97 -18.50 6.31
C ASN A 291 6.39 -18.42 6.90
N LEU A 292 6.94 -17.21 7.05
CA LEU A 292 8.19 -17.01 7.79
C LEU A 292 8.05 -17.58 9.19
N LYS A 293 9.08 -18.27 9.66
CA LYS A 293 9.16 -18.85 11.00
C LYS A 293 9.97 -17.96 11.93
N ASP A 294 9.50 -17.77 13.16
CA ASP A 294 10.30 -17.19 14.23
C ASP A 294 11.29 -18.20 14.85
N GLN A 295 12.03 -17.80 15.88
CA GLN A 295 13.00 -18.68 16.56
C GLN A 295 12.40 -19.96 17.14
N ASP A 296 11.11 -19.94 17.47
CA ASP A 296 10.39 -21.11 17.99
C ASP A 296 9.78 -21.95 16.85
N GLY A 297 10.05 -21.58 15.60
CA GLY A 297 9.47 -22.21 14.41
C GLY A 297 8.03 -21.78 14.15
N ASN A 298 7.47 -20.85 14.95
CA ASN A 298 6.09 -20.42 14.80
C ASN A 298 5.99 -19.46 13.61
N THR A 299 5.01 -19.69 12.74
CA THR A 299 4.60 -18.71 11.73
C THR A 299 3.64 -17.67 12.32
N ALA A 300 3.33 -16.62 11.55
CA ALA A 300 2.29 -15.67 11.93
C ALA A 300 0.95 -16.37 12.24
N LEU A 301 0.57 -17.40 11.49
CA LEU A 301 -0.68 -18.13 11.73
C LEU A 301 -0.69 -18.87 13.08
N HIS A 302 0.41 -19.49 13.47
CA HIS A 302 0.56 -20.13 14.80
C HIS A 302 0.27 -19.12 15.93
N LEU A 303 0.86 -17.93 15.83
CA LEU A 303 0.67 -16.87 16.81
C LEU A 303 -0.77 -16.34 16.83
N ALA A 304 -1.38 -16.18 15.66
CA ALA A 304 -2.77 -15.71 15.55
C ALA A 304 -3.75 -16.70 16.21
N MET A 305 -3.55 -18.00 15.96
CA MET A 305 -4.32 -19.10 16.56
C MET A 305 -4.14 -19.15 18.08
N LYS A 306 -2.90 -19.08 18.56
CA LYS A 306 -2.58 -19.07 20.00
C LYS A 306 -3.29 -17.95 20.75
N MET A 307 -3.41 -16.78 20.12
CA MET A 307 -4.04 -15.58 20.71
C MET A 307 -5.54 -15.45 20.40
N ASN A 308 -6.14 -16.36 19.61
CA ASN A 308 -7.54 -16.31 19.17
C ASN A 308 -7.92 -15.02 18.40
N HIS A 309 -7.01 -14.50 17.57
CA HIS A 309 -7.26 -13.30 16.77
C HIS A 309 -8.00 -13.63 15.46
N MET A 310 -9.31 -13.86 15.53
CA MET A 310 -10.15 -14.35 14.40
C MET A 310 -9.97 -13.57 13.09
N ASP A 311 -9.97 -12.22 13.16
CA ASP A 311 -9.83 -11.38 11.97
C ASP A 311 -8.46 -11.57 11.30
N LEU A 312 -7.40 -11.67 12.11
CA LEU A 312 -6.05 -11.92 11.60
C LEU A 312 -5.93 -13.31 10.99
N ILE A 313 -6.60 -14.30 11.57
CA ILE A 313 -6.59 -15.68 11.07
C ILE A 313 -7.23 -15.73 9.69
N LYS A 314 -8.40 -15.12 9.50
CA LYS A 314 -9.04 -14.99 8.18
C LYS A 314 -8.12 -14.28 7.19
N VAL A 315 -7.54 -13.15 7.58
CA VAL A 315 -6.61 -12.39 6.74
C VAL A 315 -5.41 -13.24 6.32
N LEU A 316 -4.75 -13.93 7.26
CA LEU A 316 -3.58 -14.75 6.95
C LEU A 316 -3.93 -15.90 6.00
N ILE A 317 -5.05 -16.59 6.20
CA ILE A 317 -5.49 -17.69 5.34
C ILE A 317 -5.84 -17.20 3.92
N VAL A 318 -6.51 -16.04 3.79
CA VAL A 318 -6.80 -15.40 2.49
C VAL A 318 -5.53 -15.01 1.74
N PHE A 319 -4.45 -14.69 2.47
CA PHE A 319 -3.12 -14.44 1.93
C PHE A 319 -2.25 -15.70 1.88
N TRP A 320 -2.88 -16.88 1.82
CA TRP A 320 -2.22 -18.16 1.59
C TRP A 320 -1.16 -18.54 2.63
N ALA A 321 -1.41 -18.18 3.90
CA ALA A 321 -0.69 -18.76 5.02
C ALA A 321 -0.95 -20.27 5.05
N ASP A 322 0.13 -21.04 5.13
CA ASP A 322 0.07 -22.49 5.18
C ASP A 322 -0.37 -22.94 6.59
N VAL A 323 -1.41 -23.76 6.59
CA VAL A 323 -2.11 -24.26 7.78
C VAL A 323 -1.50 -25.55 8.33
N GLU A 324 -0.59 -26.18 7.59
CA GLU A 324 0.04 -27.47 7.93
C GLU A 324 1.52 -27.35 8.31
N ILE A 325 2.14 -26.17 8.23
CA ILE A 325 3.54 -25.98 8.62
C ILE A 325 3.69 -26.28 10.12
N PRO A 326 4.54 -27.23 10.56
CA PRO A 326 4.79 -27.44 11.97
C PRO A 326 5.83 -26.44 12.52
N ASN A 327 5.65 -26.03 13.77
CA ASN A 327 6.67 -25.31 14.54
C ASN A 327 7.82 -26.23 15.02
N ASN A 328 8.78 -25.71 15.79
CA ASN A 328 9.90 -26.52 16.28
C ASN A 328 9.49 -27.62 17.27
N LEU A 329 8.27 -27.57 17.80
CA LEU A 329 7.68 -28.60 18.66
C LEU A 329 6.87 -29.63 17.87
N GLY A 330 6.81 -29.51 16.54
CA GLY A 330 6.00 -30.39 15.68
C GLY A 330 4.51 -30.04 15.68
N GLU A 331 4.12 -28.90 16.25
CA GLU A 331 2.71 -28.49 16.34
C GLU A 331 2.31 -27.69 15.10
N THR A 332 1.22 -28.08 14.46
CA THR A 332 0.60 -27.28 13.39
C THR A 332 -0.25 -26.14 13.99
N PRO A 333 -0.55 -25.07 13.23
CA PRO A 333 -1.44 -24.00 13.67
C PRO A 333 -2.79 -24.51 14.18
N GLY A 334 -3.35 -25.54 13.53
CA GLY A 334 -4.59 -26.18 13.95
C GLY A 334 -4.47 -26.92 15.29
N LEU A 335 -3.35 -27.60 15.53
CA LEU A 335 -3.09 -28.25 16.82
C LEU A 335 -3.00 -27.23 17.95
N ILE A 336 -2.32 -26.10 17.72
CA ILE A 336 -2.26 -25.00 18.68
C ILE A 336 -3.67 -24.49 19.00
N ALA A 337 -4.50 -24.23 17.98
CA ALA A 337 -5.87 -23.78 18.18
C ALA A 337 -6.69 -24.76 19.04
N ALA A 338 -6.54 -26.06 18.80
CA ALA A 338 -7.21 -27.10 19.57
C ALA A 338 -6.76 -27.16 21.05
N GLN A 339 -5.50 -26.86 21.33
CA GLN A 339 -4.91 -26.92 22.67
C GLN A 339 -5.13 -25.64 23.49
N THR A 340 -4.97 -24.47 22.87
CA THR A 340 -4.93 -23.17 23.57
C THR A 340 -6.29 -22.49 23.64
N SER A 341 -7.16 -22.70 22.64
CA SER A 341 -8.48 -22.08 22.60
C SER A 341 -9.50 -22.86 23.43
N LYS A 342 -10.51 -22.15 23.97
CA LYS A 342 -11.57 -22.74 24.81
C LYS A 342 -12.95 -22.24 24.38
N GLY A 343 -13.96 -23.09 24.57
CA GLY A 343 -15.37 -22.77 24.32
C GLY A 343 -15.69 -22.48 22.84
N PRO A 344 -16.64 -21.58 22.54
CA PRO A 344 -17.16 -21.38 21.18
C PRO A 344 -16.11 -20.83 20.20
N LYS A 345 -15.07 -20.15 20.70
CA LYS A 345 -13.96 -19.68 19.85
C LYS A 345 -13.16 -20.83 19.27
N ARG A 346 -12.95 -21.90 20.04
CA ARG A 346 -12.24 -23.10 19.55
C ARG A 346 -13.02 -23.76 18.43
N GLU A 347 -14.33 -23.93 18.61
CA GLU A 347 -15.20 -24.52 17.61
C GLU A 347 -15.17 -23.70 16.31
N MET A 348 -15.28 -22.37 16.41
CA MET A 348 -15.19 -21.49 15.25
C MET A 348 -13.83 -21.55 14.54
N LEU A 349 -12.72 -21.70 15.28
CA LEU A 349 -11.39 -21.84 14.69
C LEU A 349 -11.21 -23.17 13.94
N LEU A 350 -11.67 -24.26 14.55
CA LEU A 350 -11.58 -25.58 13.94
C LEU A 350 -12.50 -25.68 12.70
N ASP A 351 -13.69 -25.08 12.77
CA ASP A 351 -14.60 -24.94 11.64
C ASP A 351 -13.98 -24.13 10.49
N MET A 352 -13.33 -23.01 10.81
CA MET A 352 -12.59 -22.19 9.85
C MET A 352 -11.47 -22.98 9.14
N LEU A 353 -10.73 -23.82 9.88
CA LEU A 353 -9.67 -24.67 9.32
C LEU A 353 -10.22 -25.82 8.47
N SER A 354 -11.30 -26.46 8.94
CA SER A 354 -12.03 -27.47 8.17
C SER A 354 -12.54 -26.91 6.84
N SER A 355 -13.04 -25.67 6.85
CA SER A 355 -13.55 -24.97 5.66
C SER A 355 -12.47 -24.75 4.59
N VAL A 356 -11.18 -24.79 4.95
CA VAL A 356 -10.05 -24.64 4.02
C VAL A 356 -9.26 -25.95 3.80
N GLY A 357 -9.81 -27.08 4.24
CA GLY A 357 -9.33 -28.41 3.89
C GLY A 357 -8.41 -29.08 4.90
N VAL A 358 -8.30 -28.54 6.12
CA VAL A 358 -7.56 -29.19 7.22
C VAL A 358 -8.40 -30.34 7.77
N GLN A 359 -7.82 -31.54 7.81
CA GLN A 359 -8.51 -32.70 8.37
C GLN A 359 -8.66 -32.57 9.90
N PRO A 360 -9.80 -32.97 10.48
CA PRO A 360 -9.97 -32.93 11.92
C PRO A 360 -8.90 -33.78 12.62
N ILE A 361 -8.15 -33.18 13.55
CA ILE A 361 -7.19 -33.91 14.38
C ILE A 361 -8.01 -34.84 15.29
N SER A 362 -8.11 -36.11 14.91
CA SER A 362 -8.65 -37.16 15.78
C SER A 362 -7.58 -37.50 16.83
N PRO A 363 -7.88 -37.49 18.14
CA PRO A 363 -6.91 -37.94 19.14
C PRO A 363 -6.58 -39.42 18.89
N ALA A 364 -5.29 -39.71 18.68
CA ALA A 364 -4.81 -41.05 18.37
C ALA A 364 -5.16 -42.04 19.50
N PHE A 365 -5.96 -43.05 19.17
CA PHE A 365 -5.89 -44.35 19.85
C PHE A 365 -5.00 -45.28 19.03
N PRO A 366 -4.21 -46.18 19.65
CA PRO A 366 -3.27 -47.03 18.93
C PRO A 366 -4.02 -47.98 17.98
N GLU A 367 -3.43 -48.14 16.81
CA GLU A 367 -3.85 -48.88 15.61
C GLU A 367 -4.68 -50.16 15.83
N SER A 368 -5.69 -50.35 14.97
CA SER A 368 -5.81 -51.64 14.26
C SER A 368 -6.51 -51.49 12.89
N SER A 369 -5.79 -51.98 11.87
CA SER A 369 -6.18 -52.29 10.48
C SER A 369 -6.36 -51.12 9.47
N PRO A 370 -5.86 -51.30 8.22
CA PRO A 370 -6.01 -50.30 7.16
C PRO A 370 -7.45 -50.33 6.60
N PRO A 371 -8.09 -49.19 6.32
CA PRO A 371 -9.36 -49.20 5.64
C PRO A 371 -9.13 -49.59 4.17
N MET A 372 -9.78 -50.68 3.78
CA MET A 372 -9.90 -51.14 2.40
C MET A 372 -10.43 -50.03 1.48
N SER A 373 -9.90 -50.01 0.26
CA SER A 373 -10.41 -49.25 -0.87
C SER A 373 -11.89 -49.55 -1.14
N SER A 374 -12.79 -48.65 -0.73
CA SER A 374 -14.16 -48.63 -1.23
C SER A 374 -14.23 -47.72 -2.45
N THR A 375 -14.11 -48.31 -3.63
CA THR A 375 -14.48 -47.69 -4.91
C THR A 375 -16.00 -47.49 -4.94
N THR A 376 -16.47 -46.32 -4.51
CA THR A 376 -17.80 -45.82 -4.87
C THR A 376 -17.63 -44.90 -6.06
N LYS A 377 -17.98 -45.42 -7.25
CA LYS A 377 -18.11 -44.63 -8.48
C LYS A 377 -19.12 -43.50 -8.25
N PRO A 378 -18.79 -42.23 -8.54
CA PRO A 378 -19.82 -41.24 -8.80
C PRO A 378 -20.53 -41.62 -10.11
N GLN A 379 -21.85 -41.72 -10.04
CA GLN A 379 -22.69 -41.95 -11.20
C GLN A 379 -22.70 -40.70 -12.09
N GLY A 380 -22.27 -40.88 -13.34
CA GLY A 380 -22.83 -40.15 -14.49
C GLY A 380 -22.09 -38.91 -15.00
N ILE A 381 -20.88 -39.05 -15.53
CA ILE A 381 -20.43 -38.27 -16.70
C ILE A 381 -19.71 -39.24 -17.64
N GLY A 382 -20.46 -39.80 -18.58
CA GLY A 382 -19.89 -40.57 -19.68
C GLY A 382 -19.42 -39.61 -20.76
N ASN A 383 -18.18 -39.14 -20.66
CA ASN A 383 -17.46 -38.59 -21.81
C ASN A 383 -16.28 -39.51 -22.10
N VAL A 384 -16.29 -40.07 -23.31
CA VAL A 384 -15.20 -40.87 -23.87
C VAL A 384 -13.94 -40.01 -23.85
N ILE A 385 -12.94 -40.40 -23.05
CA ILE A 385 -11.65 -39.73 -23.00
C ILE A 385 -10.92 -40.10 -24.29
N VAL A 386 -11.01 -39.24 -25.30
CA VAL A 386 -10.16 -39.28 -26.49
C VAL A 386 -8.77 -38.81 -26.07
N SER A 387 -7.70 -39.45 -26.54
CA SER A 387 -6.32 -39.02 -26.25
C SER A 387 -6.05 -37.63 -26.84
N HIS A 388 -5.73 -36.62 -26.00
CA HIS A 388 -5.57 -35.22 -26.41
C HIS A 388 -4.11 -34.75 -26.61
N HIS A 389 -3.17 -35.63 -26.96
CA HIS A 389 -1.79 -35.20 -27.21
C HIS A 389 -1.71 -34.26 -28.43
N GLY A 390 -1.22 -33.03 -28.23
CA GLY A 390 -1.02 -32.01 -29.28
C GLY A 390 -2.18 -31.02 -29.49
N MET A 391 -3.15 -30.95 -28.58
CA MET A 391 -4.24 -29.98 -28.63
C MET A 391 -3.93 -28.67 -27.88
N ASP A 392 -4.51 -27.56 -28.34
CA ASP A 392 -4.33 -26.25 -27.73
C ASP A 392 -5.29 -26.06 -26.53
N LYS A 393 -4.80 -25.36 -25.50
CA LYS A 393 -5.54 -25.05 -24.27
C LYS A 393 -5.83 -23.55 -24.17
N LEU A 394 -7.09 -23.18 -23.94
CA LEU A 394 -7.55 -21.79 -23.81
C LEU A 394 -7.95 -21.45 -22.37
N LEU A 395 -7.40 -20.35 -21.85
CA LEU A 395 -7.84 -19.68 -20.63
C LEU A 395 -8.63 -18.42 -20.96
N CYS A 396 -9.80 -18.23 -20.37
CA CYS A 396 -10.63 -17.04 -20.51
C CYS A 396 -10.90 -16.39 -19.15
N LEU A 397 -10.60 -15.09 -19.02
CA LEU A 397 -10.72 -14.31 -17.80
C LEU A 397 -11.74 -13.18 -17.98
N ASP A 398 -12.82 -13.22 -17.21
CA ASP A 398 -13.89 -12.24 -17.31
C ASP A 398 -13.51 -10.85 -16.77
N GLY A 399 -14.23 -9.82 -17.22
CA GLY A 399 -14.18 -8.50 -16.61
C GLY A 399 -14.95 -8.42 -15.28
N GLY A 400 -14.56 -7.46 -14.43
CA GLY A 400 -15.26 -7.26 -13.15
C GLY A 400 -14.63 -6.29 -12.14
N GLY A 401 -13.78 -5.34 -12.58
CA GLY A 401 -13.20 -4.34 -11.69
C GLY A 401 -12.31 -4.95 -10.60
N ILE A 402 -12.43 -4.48 -9.36
CA ILE A 402 -11.65 -4.97 -8.22
C ILE A 402 -11.91 -6.46 -7.90
N LYS A 403 -13.05 -7.01 -8.35
CA LYS A 403 -13.38 -8.44 -8.20
C LYS A 403 -12.44 -9.37 -8.97
N GLY A 404 -11.50 -8.84 -9.76
CA GLY A 404 -10.37 -9.61 -10.29
C GLY A 404 -9.56 -10.36 -9.23
N LEU A 405 -9.64 -9.92 -7.97
CA LEU A 405 -9.08 -10.67 -6.83
C LEU A 405 -9.66 -12.11 -6.72
N VAL A 406 -10.91 -12.33 -7.13
CA VAL A 406 -11.53 -13.68 -7.21
C VAL A 406 -10.80 -14.54 -8.24
N LEU A 407 -10.57 -13.99 -9.44
CA LEU A 407 -9.81 -14.68 -10.50
C LEU A 407 -8.40 -15.03 -10.02
N ILE A 408 -7.73 -14.11 -9.33
CA ILE A 408 -6.40 -14.34 -8.77
C ILE A 408 -6.43 -15.50 -7.77
N GLN A 409 -7.41 -15.55 -6.86
CA GLN A 409 -7.53 -16.67 -5.90
C GLN A 409 -7.75 -18.02 -6.58
N MET A 410 -8.61 -18.06 -7.61
CA MET A 410 -8.84 -19.28 -8.40
C MET A 410 -7.58 -19.73 -9.14
N LEU A 411 -6.85 -18.78 -9.75
CA LEU A 411 -5.60 -19.06 -10.45
C LEU A 411 -4.50 -19.54 -9.51
N ILE A 412 -4.37 -18.97 -8.30
CA ILE A 412 -3.39 -19.43 -7.31
C ILE A 412 -3.74 -20.87 -6.88
N ALA A 413 -5.02 -21.17 -6.65
CA ALA A 413 -5.46 -22.51 -6.30
C ALA A 413 -5.10 -23.51 -7.41
N LEU A 414 -5.37 -23.14 -8.67
CA LEU A 414 -5.07 -23.98 -9.82
C LEU A 414 -3.55 -24.20 -9.97
N GLU A 415 -2.74 -23.15 -9.83
CA GLU A 415 -1.29 -23.22 -9.89
C GLU A 415 -0.72 -24.14 -8.78
N GLN A 416 -1.31 -24.14 -7.58
CA GLN A 416 -0.90 -25.03 -6.48
C GLN A 416 -1.22 -26.50 -6.75
N GLU A 417 -2.42 -26.82 -7.26
CA GLU A 417 -2.80 -28.20 -7.56
C GLU A 417 -2.08 -28.73 -8.82
N ALA A 418 -1.80 -27.85 -9.79
CA ALA A 418 -1.03 -28.19 -10.99
C ALA A 418 0.47 -28.32 -10.70
N GLY A 419 1.03 -27.50 -9.81
CA GLY A 419 2.47 -27.47 -9.50
C GLY A 419 3.33 -26.86 -10.61
N GLN A 420 2.72 -26.15 -11.56
CA GLN A 420 3.37 -25.45 -12.67
C GLN A 420 2.76 -24.06 -12.85
N PRO A 421 3.54 -23.04 -13.26
CA PRO A 421 3.03 -21.69 -13.49
C PRO A 421 1.88 -21.67 -14.51
N ILE A 422 0.84 -20.86 -14.27
CA ILE A 422 -0.31 -20.76 -15.20
C ILE A 422 0.11 -20.45 -16.64
N ARG A 423 1.17 -19.65 -16.83
CA ARG A 423 1.69 -19.29 -18.15
C ARG A 423 2.11 -20.51 -18.98
N GLU A 424 2.54 -21.58 -18.34
CA GLU A 424 3.01 -22.81 -18.99
C GLU A 424 1.87 -23.82 -19.25
N LEU A 425 0.73 -23.65 -18.58
CA LEU A 425 -0.41 -24.56 -18.68
C LEU A 425 -1.32 -24.29 -19.89
N PHE A 426 -1.26 -23.08 -20.46
CA PHE A 426 -2.18 -22.63 -21.51
C PHE A 426 -1.45 -22.08 -22.73
N ASP A 427 -1.94 -22.42 -23.92
CA ASP A 427 -1.42 -21.90 -25.19
C ASP A 427 -2.05 -20.56 -25.57
N TRP A 428 -3.30 -20.36 -25.15
CA TRP A 428 -4.10 -19.18 -25.41
C TRP A 428 -4.65 -18.58 -24.13
N VAL A 429 -4.58 -17.26 -24.00
CA VAL A 429 -5.15 -16.52 -22.87
C VAL A 429 -5.99 -15.35 -23.39
N ALA A 430 -7.27 -15.31 -23.04
CA ALA A 430 -8.18 -14.22 -23.36
C ALA A 430 -8.65 -13.50 -22.10
N GLY A 431 -8.77 -12.18 -22.16
CA GLY A 431 -9.21 -11.39 -21.02
C GLY A 431 -9.99 -10.13 -21.40
N THR A 432 -10.94 -9.78 -20.56
CA THR A 432 -11.72 -8.53 -20.68
C THR A 432 -11.54 -7.67 -19.43
N SER A 433 -11.36 -6.35 -19.60
CA SER A 433 -11.23 -5.40 -18.50
C SER A 433 -10.11 -5.82 -17.52
N THR A 434 -10.42 -5.94 -16.24
CA THR A 434 -9.60 -6.61 -15.20
C THR A 434 -8.99 -7.95 -15.65
N GLY A 435 -9.78 -8.85 -16.25
CA GLY A 435 -9.29 -10.12 -16.80
C GLY A 435 -8.26 -9.91 -17.91
N GLY A 436 -8.39 -8.82 -18.68
CA GLY A 436 -7.39 -8.37 -19.65
C GLY A 436 -6.08 -7.92 -19.00
N ILE A 437 -6.16 -7.14 -17.91
CA ILE A 437 -4.97 -6.76 -17.11
C ILE A 437 -4.29 -8.03 -16.56
N LEU A 438 -5.06 -8.97 -16.01
CA LEU A 438 -4.52 -10.22 -15.47
C LEU A 438 -3.90 -11.11 -16.55
N ALA A 439 -4.55 -11.26 -17.71
CA ALA A 439 -4.00 -11.98 -18.85
C ALA A 439 -2.63 -11.40 -19.24
N LEU A 440 -2.54 -10.07 -19.36
CA LEU A 440 -1.27 -9.39 -19.65
C LEU A 440 -0.24 -9.58 -18.54
N CYS A 441 -0.63 -9.59 -17.26
CA CYS A 441 0.31 -9.89 -16.17
C CYS A 441 0.86 -11.31 -16.23
N ILE A 442 0.00 -12.30 -16.50
CA ILE A 442 0.38 -13.72 -16.57
C ILE A 442 1.36 -13.96 -17.73
N ILE A 443 1.09 -13.41 -18.92
CA ILE A 443 1.99 -13.60 -20.07
C ILE A 443 3.35 -12.91 -19.87
N HIS A 444 3.44 -11.87 -19.04
CA HIS A 444 4.71 -11.23 -18.69
C HIS A 444 5.43 -11.95 -17.54
N GLY A 445 4.92 -13.10 -17.07
CA GLY A 445 5.56 -13.92 -16.04
C GLY A 445 5.45 -13.36 -14.63
N LYS A 446 4.48 -12.48 -14.35
CA LYS A 446 4.25 -12.00 -12.98
C LYS A 446 3.69 -13.12 -12.11
N ARG A 447 4.22 -13.27 -10.90
CA ARG A 447 3.75 -14.28 -9.94
C ARG A 447 2.34 -13.92 -9.47
N LEU A 448 1.46 -14.91 -9.37
CA LEU A 448 0.06 -14.67 -9.00
C LEU A 448 -0.11 -14.07 -7.59
N LYS A 449 0.77 -14.45 -6.64
CA LYS A 449 0.80 -13.85 -5.30
C LYS A 449 1.06 -12.34 -5.35
N ASP A 450 1.92 -11.89 -6.25
CA ASP A 450 2.19 -10.46 -6.44
C ASP A 450 0.99 -9.74 -7.08
N LEU A 451 0.16 -10.44 -7.85
CA LEU A 451 -1.05 -9.87 -8.46
C LEU A 451 -2.13 -9.55 -7.41
N GLN A 452 -2.23 -10.33 -6.34
CA GLN A 452 -3.13 -10.00 -5.24
C GLN A 452 -2.74 -8.65 -4.62
N ASN A 453 -1.45 -8.49 -4.32
CA ASN A 453 -0.87 -7.25 -3.79
C ASN A 453 -1.05 -6.08 -4.76
N LEU A 454 -0.84 -6.33 -6.05
CA LEU A 454 -1.03 -5.37 -7.12
C LEU A 454 -2.45 -4.76 -7.10
N TYR A 455 -3.48 -5.58 -6.92
CA TYR A 455 -4.88 -5.10 -6.89
C TYR A 455 -5.23 -4.33 -5.60
N PHE A 456 -4.68 -4.73 -4.45
CA PHE A 456 -4.81 -3.94 -3.21
C PHE A 456 -4.09 -2.59 -3.30
N ASN A 457 -2.97 -2.50 -4.02
CA ASN A 457 -2.30 -1.23 -4.29
C ASN A 457 -3.06 -0.41 -5.34
N MET A 458 -3.60 -1.08 -6.37
CA MET A 458 -4.40 -0.43 -7.42
C MET A 458 -5.65 0.22 -6.86
N LYS A 459 -6.41 -0.44 -5.97
CA LYS A 459 -7.64 0.14 -5.42
C LYS A 459 -7.39 1.43 -4.63
N GLU A 460 -6.25 1.50 -3.93
CA GLU A 460 -5.88 2.67 -3.14
C GLU A 460 -5.45 3.83 -4.04
N GLN A 461 -4.72 3.57 -5.13
CA GLN A 461 -4.20 4.62 -6.02
C GLN A 461 -5.18 5.07 -7.10
N VAL A 462 -6.06 4.18 -7.55
CA VAL A 462 -6.89 4.41 -8.75
C VAL A 462 -8.29 4.90 -8.41
N PHE A 463 -8.91 4.40 -7.32
CA PHE A 463 -10.29 4.73 -6.96
C PHE A 463 -10.41 5.90 -5.98
N GLU A 464 -9.55 6.92 -6.16
CA GLU A 464 -9.59 8.14 -5.35
C GLU A 464 -10.47 9.23 -5.99
N GLY A 465 -11.34 9.83 -5.18
CA GLY A 465 -12.17 10.97 -5.57
C GLY A 465 -13.56 10.60 -6.11
N TRP A 466 -14.17 11.51 -6.87
CA TRP A 466 -15.52 11.38 -7.40
C TRP A 466 -15.52 10.79 -8.80
N ARG A 467 -16.54 9.98 -9.12
CA ARG A 467 -16.70 9.42 -10.47
C ARG A 467 -17.20 10.46 -11.48
N PRO A 468 -16.76 10.40 -12.75
CA PRO A 468 -15.76 9.49 -13.30
C PRO A 468 -14.34 9.83 -12.81
N TYR A 469 -13.54 8.79 -12.51
CA TYR A 469 -12.18 8.92 -12.03
C TYR A 469 -11.25 9.53 -13.09
N THR A 470 -10.22 10.25 -12.63
CA THR A 470 -9.24 10.83 -13.55
C THR A 470 -8.43 9.72 -14.25
N LYS A 471 -8.02 9.95 -15.50
CA LYS A 471 -7.27 8.95 -16.28
C LYS A 471 -5.83 8.71 -15.78
N LYS A 472 -5.24 9.71 -15.10
CA LYS A 472 -3.80 9.74 -14.78
C LYS A 472 -3.35 8.64 -13.82
N PRO A 473 -4.06 8.34 -12.71
CA PRO A 473 -3.60 7.31 -11.76
C PRO A 473 -3.56 5.93 -12.38
N LEU A 474 -4.62 5.51 -13.09
CA LEU A 474 -4.67 4.22 -13.78
C LEU A 474 -3.61 4.13 -14.89
N GLU A 475 -3.41 5.18 -15.69
CA GLU A 475 -2.36 5.19 -16.72
C GLU A 475 -0.96 5.10 -16.11
N LYS A 476 -0.68 5.87 -15.04
CA LYS A 476 0.61 5.83 -14.33
C LYS A 476 0.86 4.46 -13.72
N PHE A 477 -0.17 3.86 -13.14
CA PHE A 477 -0.12 2.51 -12.58
C PHE A 477 0.22 1.47 -13.66
N LEU A 478 -0.54 1.42 -14.75
CA LEU A 478 -0.29 0.46 -15.84
C LEU A 478 1.09 0.65 -16.49
N LYS A 479 1.55 1.90 -16.62
CA LYS A 479 2.90 2.22 -17.12
C LYS A 479 4.00 1.74 -16.17
N LYS A 480 3.83 1.92 -14.86
CA LYS A 480 4.77 1.40 -13.84
C LYS A 480 4.84 -0.13 -13.94
N GLU A 481 3.69 -0.77 -14.13
CA GLU A 481 3.57 -2.23 -14.04
C GLU A 481 3.98 -2.96 -15.31
N PHE A 482 3.70 -2.41 -16.50
CA PHE A 482 4.03 -3.05 -17.77
C PHE A 482 5.23 -2.42 -18.48
N GLY A 483 5.69 -1.24 -18.05
CA GLY A 483 6.66 -0.42 -18.79
C GLY A 483 5.99 0.51 -19.80
N GLU A 484 6.60 1.67 -20.07
CA GLU A 484 6.01 2.66 -21.00
C GLU A 484 6.10 2.24 -22.47
N ASP A 485 7.17 1.53 -22.83
CA ASP A 485 7.52 1.19 -24.21
C ASP A 485 7.33 -0.30 -24.55
N THR A 486 6.90 -1.11 -23.59
CA THR A 486 6.68 -2.55 -23.77
C THR A 486 5.54 -2.80 -24.75
N LYS A 487 5.82 -3.62 -25.76
CA LYS A 487 4.91 -3.94 -26.86
C LYS A 487 4.24 -5.29 -26.63
N MET A 488 3.03 -5.43 -27.17
CA MET A 488 2.28 -6.69 -27.12
C MET A 488 3.06 -7.85 -27.74
N THR A 489 3.80 -7.59 -28.82
CA THR A 489 4.60 -8.58 -29.55
C THR A 489 5.90 -8.99 -28.85
N ASP A 490 6.27 -8.34 -27.75
CA ASP A 490 7.51 -8.68 -27.00
C ASP A 490 7.40 -10.07 -26.33
N VAL A 491 6.17 -10.55 -26.14
CA VAL A 491 5.88 -11.92 -25.69
C VAL A 491 5.27 -12.70 -26.85
N SER A 492 5.91 -13.79 -27.27
CA SER A 492 5.43 -14.65 -28.35
C SER A 492 4.51 -15.79 -27.90
N HIS A 493 4.68 -16.26 -26.66
CA HIS A 493 3.89 -17.34 -26.07
C HIS A 493 3.67 -17.12 -24.56
N PRO A 494 2.45 -17.38 -24.03
CA PRO A 494 1.26 -17.81 -24.75
C PRO A 494 0.63 -16.71 -25.62
N ARG A 495 -0.25 -17.09 -26.54
CA ARG A 495 -0.97 -16.14 -27.40
C ARG A 495 -2.06 -15.44 -26.58
N VAL A 496 -2.08 -14.11 -26.59
CA VAL A 496 -2.99 -13.30 -25.78
C VAL A 496 -4.03 -12.55 -26.61
N MET A 497 -5.25 -12.46 -26.09
CA MET A 497 -6.37 -11.70 -26.64
C MET A 497 -6.95 -10.79 -25.56
N VAL A 498 -6.95 -9.48 -25.78
CA VAL A 498 -7.54 -8.51 -24.83
C VAL A 498 -8.64 -7.73 -25.52
N THR A 499 -9.87 -7.83 -25.01
CA THR A 499 -11.06 -7.24 -25.66
C THR A 499 -11.24 -5.76 -25.33
N SER A 500 -11.82 -5.00 -26.25
CA SER A 500 -12.21 -3.59 -26.06
C SER A 500 -13.27 -3.20 -27.10
N VAL A 501 -14.07 -2.19 -26.81
CA VAL A 501 -15.11 -1.70 -27.73
C VAL A 501 -14.65 -0.46 -28.47
N LEU A 502 -14.67 -0.51 -29.81
CA LEU A 502 -14.53 0.66 -30.68
C LEU A 502 -15.83 1.46 -30.70
N ALA A 503 -15.82 2.58 -30.00
CA ALA A 503 -16.98 3.45 -29.79
C ALA A 503 -16.96 4.73 -30.64
N ASP A 504 -15.96 4.89 -31.52
CA ASP A 504 -15.86 6.00 -32.49
C ASP A 504 -16.84 5.89 -33.66
N ARG A 505 -17.65 4.84 -33.71
CA ARG A 505 -18.53 4.50 -34.82
C ARG A 505 -19.84 3.88 -34.34
N ARG A 506 -20.86 3.95 -35.19
CA ARG A 506 -22.16 3.30 -34.97
C ARG A 506 -22.50 2.44 -36.19
N PRO A 507 -22.79 1.13 -36.03
CA PRO A 507 -22.75 0.37 -34.77
C PRO A 507 -21.32 0.24 -34.21
N CYS A 508 -21.20 0.16 -32.88
CA CYS A 508 -19.92 -0.12 -32.21
C CYS A 508 -19.36 -1.48 -32.66
N LYS A 509 -18.04 -1.65 -32.61
CA LYS A 509 -17.39 -2.92 -32.99
C LYS A 509 -16.50 -3.44 -31.88
N LEU A 510 -16.42 -4.77 -31.74
CA LEU A 510 -15.42 -5.40 -30.89
C LEU A 510 -14.03 -5.26 -31.52
N HIS A 511 -13.05 -4.91 -30.70
CA HIS A 511 -11.64 -4.90 -31.03
C HIS A 511 -10.91 -5.83 -30.06
N ILE A 512 -9.96 -6.59 -30.58
CA ILE A 512 -9.13 -7.51 -29.79
C ILE A 512 -7.68 -7.08 -29.99
N PHE A 513 -7.02 -6.68 -28.91
CA PHE A 513 -5.57 -6.49 -28.89
C PHE A 513 -4.90 -7.86 -28.79
N ARG A 514 -3.83 -8.08 -29.56
CA ARG A 514 -3.20 -9.40 -29.74
C ARG A 514 -1.69 -9.26 -29.75
N ASN A 515 -0.97 -10.34 -29.39
CA ASN A 515 0.48 -10.45 -29.59
C ASN A 515 0.88 -11.24 -30.84
N TYR A 516 -0.09 -11.77 -31.58
CA TYR A 516 0.11 -12.54 -32.82
C TYR A 516 -0.55 -11.83 -34.01
N GLU A 517 -0.16 -12.22 -35.22
CA GLU A 517 -0.75 -11.67 -36.44
C GLU A 517 -2.20 -12.13 -36.62
N PRO A 518 -3.13 -11.21 -36.93
CA PRO A 518 -4.54 -11.55 -37.04
C PRO A 518 -4.80 -12.46 -38.27
N PRO A 519 -5.77 -13.39 -38.18
CA PRO A 519 -6.06 -14.39 -39.22
C PRO A 519 -6.40 -13.84 -40.60
N TYR A 520 -6.88 -12.60 -40.65
CA TYR A 520 -7.39 -11.92 -41.84
C TYR A 520 -6.45 -10.81 -42.33
N SER A 521 -5.18 -10.82 -41.92
CA SER A 521 -4.18 -9.84 -42.37
C SER A 521 -3.99 -9.80 -43.90
N THR A 522 -4.33 -10.90 -44.58
CA THR A 522 -4.18 -11.10 -46.04
C THR A 522 -5.49 -10.96 -46.83
N SER A 523 -6.64 -10.73 -46.19
CA SER A 523 -7.91 -10.59 -46.91
C SER A 523 -8.12 -9.18 -47.46
N ASP A 524 -8.60 -9.06 -48.71
CA ASP A 524 -8.90 -7.77 -49.36
C ASP A 524 -9.98 -6.94 -48.63
N THR A 525 -10.69 -7.53 -47.66
CA THR A 525 -11.70 -6.88 -46.81
C THR A 525 -11.13 -6.30 -45.52
N PHE A 526 -9.87 -6.59 -45.15
CA PHE A 526 -9.24 -6.05 -43.96
C PHE A 526 -8.78 -4.61 -44.18
N ARG A 527 -9.46 -3.67 -43.52
CA ARG A 527 -8.96 -2.30 -43.35
C ARG A 527 -8.35 -2.18 -41.95
N PRO A 528 -7.05 -1.82 -41.79
CA PRO A 528 -6.47 -1.58 -40.48
C PRO A 528 -7.31 -0.54 -39.74
N LEU A 529 -7.96 -0.96 -38.66
CA LEU A 529 -8.99 -0.18 -37.99
C LEU A 529 -8.45 1.10 -37.34
N THR A 530 -7.13 1.33 -37.34
CA THR A 530 -6.34 2.45 -36.79
C THR A 530 -6.05 3.60 -37.76
N ILE A 531 -6.38 3.51 -39.05
CA ILE A 531 -6.16 4.66 -39.94
C ILE A 531 -7.18 5.77 -39.59
N PRO A 532 -6.74 7.01 -39.27
CA PRO A 532 -7.63 8.15 -39.10
C PRO A 532 -8.41 8.37 -40.40
N GLN A 533 -9.73 8.48 -40.34
CA GLN A 533 -10.51 8.86 -41.53
C GLN A 533 -10.16 10.30 -41.92
N GLY A 534 -9.34 10.46 -42.96
CA GLY A 534 -8.89 11.76 -43.45
C GLY A 534 -7.85 11.73 -44.59
N SER A 535 -7.19 10.61 -44.87
CA SER A 535 -6.24 10.51 -46.00
C SER A 535 -6.88 9.84 -47.22
N SER A 536 -7.43 10.66 -48.11
CA SER A 536 -7.81 10.28 -49.46
C SER A 536 -6.55 10.12 -50.33
N THR A 537 -6.23 8.89 -50.73
CA THR A 537 -5.72 8.60 -52.08
C THR A 537 -5.78 7.09 -52.34
N CYS A 538 -6.41 6.77 -53.46
CA CYS A 538 -6.76 5.43 -53.91
C CYS A 538 -5.59 4.80 -54.68
N THR A 539 -5.62 3.47 -54.83
CA THR A 539 -4.89 2.64 -55.82
C THR A 539 -3.42 2.22 -55.59
N THR A 540 -2.80 2.49 -54.44
CA THR A 540 -1.55 1.81 -54.00
C THR A 540 -1.77 0.98 -52.74
N LEU A 541 -2.95 0.35 -52.61
CA LEU A 541 -3.44 -0.14 -51.31
C LEU A 541 -2.85 -1.49 -50.86
N LEU A 542 -2.68 -2.50 -51.72
CA LEU A 542 -2.32 -3.85 -51.22
C LEU A 542 -0.90 -3.94 -50.60
N HIS A 543 0.11 -3.32 -51.22
CA HIS A 543 1.50 -3.38 -50.73
C HIS A 543 1.74 -2.47 -49.51
N ILE A 544 0.96 -1.39 -49.38
CA ILE A 544 0.98 -0.50 -48.21
C ILE A 544 0.18 -1.11 -47.06
N ILE A 545 -0.91 -1.85 -47.31
CA ILE A 545 -1.70 -2.53 -46.26
C ILE A 545 -0.84 -3.58 -45.54
N THR A 546 -0.14 -4.46 -46.24
CA THR A 546 0.67 -5.52 -45.57
C THR A 546 1.85 -4.94 -44.77
N CYS A 547 2.55 -3.91 -45.29
CA CYS A 547 3.60 -3.20 -44.54
C CYS A 547 3.06 -2.34 -43.38
N SER A 548 1.87 -1.74 -43.51
CA SER A 548 1.28 -0.90 -42.44
C SER A 548 0.60 -1.70 -41.34
N VAL A 549 0.10 -2.91 -41.61
CA VAL A 549 -0.52 -3.79 -40.62
C VAL A 549 0.53 -4.42 -39.70
N THR A 550 1.61 -4.96 -40.25
CA THR A 550 2.78 -5.46 -39.48
C THR A 550 3.46 -4.33 -38.70
N TRP A 551 3.61 -3.15 -39.29
CA TRP A 551 4.12 -1.96 -38.59
C TRP A 551 3.19 -1.51 -37.45
N LEU A 552 1.88 -1.59 -37.62
CA LEU A 552 0.95 -1.11 -36.60
C LEU A 552 0.69 -2.14 -35.47
N LEU A 553 0.84 -3.44 -35.73
CA LEU A 553 0.86 -4.50 -34.70
C LEU A 553 2.13 -4.41 -33.83
N SER A 554 3.29 -4.19 -34.46
CA SER A 554 4.60 -4.06 -33.77
C SER A 554 4.79 -2.78 -32.95
N HIS A 555 3.76 -1.92 -32.84
CA HIS A 555 3.76 -0.70 -32.02
C HIS A 555 2.62 -0.66 -30.99
N GLN A 556 1.85 -1.74 -30.83
CA GLN A 556 0.82 -1.81 -29.80
C GLN A 556 1.45 -1.95 -28.42
N LEU A 557 1.27 -0.94 -27.57
CA LEU A 557 1.81 -0.93 -26.21
C LEU A 557 0.89 -1.69 -25.24
N VAL A 558 1.49 -2.50 -24.37
CA VAL A 558 0.77 -3.35 -23.41
C VAL A 558 -0.11 -2.52 -22.48
N TRP A 559 0.43 -1.45 -21.89
CA TRP A 559 -0.32 -0.60 -20.96
C TRP A 559 -1.50 0.11 -21.64
N LYS A 560 -1.39 0.40 -22.96
CA LYS A 560 -2.49 0.99 -23.73
C LYS A 560 -3.60 -0.01 -23.99
N ALA A 561 -3.26 -1.25 -24.34
CA ALA A 561 -4.24 -2.32 -24.51
C ALA A 561 -5.00 -2.59 -23.20
N ALA A 562 -4.27 -2.69 -22.08
CA ALA A 562 -4.83 -2.82 -20.74
C ALA A 562 -5.80 -1.68 -20.40
N ARG A 563 -5.37 -0.41 -20.60
CA ARG A 563 -6.16 0.78 -20.30
C ARG A 563 -7.42 0.90 -21.16
N ALA A 564 -7.34 0.50 -22.44
CA ALA A 564 -8.46 0.49 -23.37
C ALA A 564 -9.49 -0.56 -22.97
N SER A 565 -9.03 -1.76 -22.59
CA SER A 565 -9.88 -2.86 -22.13
C SER A 565 -10.60 -2.54 -20.83
N SER A 566 -9.96 -1.80 -19.91
CA SER A 566 -10.51 -1.48 -18.58
C SER A 566 -11.21 -0.10 -18.49
N ALA A 567 -11.59 0.49 -19.63
CA ALA A 567 -12.19 1.82 -19.69
C ALA A 567 -13.71 1.81 -19.40
N ALA A 568 -14.09 1.27 -18.23
CA ALA A 568 -15.49 1.06 -17.86
C ALA A 568 -16.30 2.37 -17.92
N PRO A 569 -17.37 2.46 -18.74
CA PRO A 569 -18.24 3.63 -18.79
C PRO A 569 -18.76 3.97 -17.40
N THR A 570 -18.99 5.25 -17.11
CA THR A 570 -19.35 5.81 -15.79
C THR A 570 -18.23 5.79 -14.73
N TYR A 571 -17.23 4.91 -14.84
CA TYR A 571 -16.08 4.85 -13.93
C TYR A 571 -14.88 5.60 -14.49
N PHE A 572 -14.53 5.37 -15.74
CA PHE A 572 -13.37 5.98 -16.39
C PHE A 572 -13.76 6.66 -17.71
N PRO A 573 -13.06 7.74 -18.10
CA PRO A 573 -13.20 8.29 -19.43
C PRO A 573 -12.68 7.30 -20.49
N PRO A 574 -13.21 7.36 -21.73
CA PRO A 574 -12.73 6.55 -22.85
C PRO A 574 -11.24 6.77 -23.11
N MET A 575 -10.57 5.71 -23.56
CA MET A 575 -9.18 5.82 -24.01
C MET A 575 -9.16 6.09 -25.51
N GLY A 576 -9.17 7.38 -25.88
CA GLY A 576 -9.32 7.79 -27.27
C GLY A 576 -10.66 7.30 -27.82
N ARG A 577 -10.63 6.29 -28.69
CA ARG A 577 -11.81 5.68 -29.32
C ARG A 577 -12.31 4.39 -28.65
N PHE A 578 -11.62 3.95 -27.60
CA PHE A 578 -11.86 2.66 -26.95
C PHE A 578 -12.65 2.83 -25.65
N LEU A 579 -13.62 1.93 -25.46
CA LEU A 579 -14.34 1.68 -24.22
C LEU A 579 -14.05 0.26 -23.72
N ASP A 580 -14.46 -0.01 -22.48
CA ASP A 580 -14.33 -1.32 -21.86
C ASP A 580 -14.91 -2.44 -22.73
N GLY A 581 -14.18 -3.55 -22.82
CA GLY A 581 -14.62 -4.75 -23.53
C GLY A 581 -15.90 -5.36 -22.94
N GLY A 582 -16.18 -5.08 -21.66
CA GLY A 582 -17.34 -5.56 -20.92
C GLY A 582 -18.69 -5.19 -21.54
N LEU A 583 -18.76 -4.18 -22.40
CA LEU A 583 -19.99 -3.81 -23.10
C LEU A 583 -20.41 -4.79 -24.21
N LEU A 584 -19.47 -5.54 -24.78
CA LEU A 584 -19.75 -6.48 -25.89
C LEU A 584 -19.29 -7.91 -25.60
N ALA A 585 -18.19 -8.08 -24.86
CA ALA A 585 -17.52 -9.35 -24.64
C ALA A 585 -17.01 -9.45 -23.20
N ASN A 586 -17.87 -9.24 -22.19
CA ASN A 586 -17.43 -9.27 -20.78
C ASN A 586 -16.86 -10.64 -20.38
N ASN A 587 -17.48 -11.70 -20.90
CA ASN A 587 -16.91 -13.04 -20.94
C ASN A 587 -16.32 -13.27 -22.34
N PRO A 588 -14.99 -13.28 -22.51
CA PRO A 588 -14.36 -13.34 -23.82
C PRO A 588 -14.38 -14.75 -24.46
N THR A 589 -15.01 -15.75 -23.82
CA THR A 589 -14.90 -17.16 -24.23
C THR A 589 -15.35 -17.40 -25.67
N LEU A 590 -16.56 -16.95 -26.02
CA LEU A 590 -17.11 -17.16 -27.36
C LEU A 590 -16.31 -16.43 -28.43
N ASP A 591 -15.92 -15.18 -28.15
CA ASP A 591 -15.12 -14.36 -29.07
C ASP A 591 -13.71 -14.96 -29.26
N ALA A 592 -13.09 -15.47 -28.19
CA ALA A 592 -11.79 -16.13 -28.25
C ALA A 592 -11.85 -17.44 -29.05
N MET A 593 -12.88 -18.27 -28.84
CA MET A 593 -13.08 -19.48 -29.63
C MET A 593 -13.28 -19.16 -31.12
N ALA A 594 -14.07 -18.13 -31.43
CA ALA A 594 -14.28 -17.69 -32.80
C ALA A 594 -12.98 -17.18 -33.44
N GLU A 595 -12.18 -16.43 -32.69
CA GLU A 595 -10.87 -15.93 -33.13
C GLU A 595 -9.88 -17.07 -33.37
N ILE A 596 -9.78 -18.06 -32.47
CA ILE A 596 -8.90 -19.23 -32.62
C ILE A 596 -9.32 -20.06 -33.85
N HIS A 597 -10.63 -20.24 -34.05
CA HIS A 597 -11.12 -20.92 -35.24
C HIS A 597 -10.70 -20.20 -36.52
N GLN A 598 -10.84 -18.87 -36.56
CA GLN A 598 -10.39 -18.06 -37.71
C GLN A 598 -8.87 -18.15 -37.90
N TYR A 599 -8.10 -18.09 -36.80
CA TYR A 599 -6.66 -18.25 -36.79
C TYR A 599 -6.22 -19.58 -37.39
N ASN A 600 -6.79 -20.68 -36.93
CA ASN A 600 -6.51 -22.01 -37.44
C ASN A 600 -6.91 -22.15 -38.92
N LYS A 601 -8.01 -21.53 -39.35
CA LYS A 601 -8.42 -21.54 -40.76
C LYS A 601 -7.43 -20.83 -41.68
N ALA A 602 -6.68 -19.85 -41.17
CA ALA A 602 -5.68 -19.11 -41.92
C ALA A 602 -4.31 -19.83 -42.00
N LEU A 603 -4.09 -20.83 -41.14
CA LEU A 603 -2.87 -21.64 -41.10
C LEU A 603 -2.92 -22.79 -42.11
N ASN A 604 -1.75 -23.32 -42.46
CA ASN A 604 -1.64 -24.55 -43.24
C ASN A 604 -2.13 -25.75 -42.41
N ALA A 605 -2.66 -26.78 -43.07
CA ALA A 605 -3.25 -27.95 -42.39
C ALA A 605 -2.28 -28.62 -41.39
N GLU A 606 -0.98 -28.63 -41.69
CA GLU A 606 0.06 -29.21 -40.82
C GLU A 606 0.31 -28.41 -39.52
N ASP A 607 -0.01 -27.11 -39.51
CA ASP A 607 0.19 -26.21 -38.36
C ASP A 607 -1.09 -26.04 -37.52
N THR A 608 -2.23 -26.58 -37.98
CA THR A 608 -3.51 -26.45 -37.28
C THR A 608 -3.57 -27.34 -36.05
N LYS A 609 -3.89 -26.74 -34.90
CA LYS A 609 -4.14 -27.46 -33.65
C LYS A 609 -5.59 -27.33 -33.22
N LYS A 610 -6.24 -28.46 -32.92
CA LYS A 610 -7.59 -28.47 -32.36
C LYS A 610 -7.53 -27.97 -30.91
N LEU A 611 -8.57 -27.26 -30.49
CA LEU A 611 -8.73 -26.88 -29.09
C LEU A 611 -9.15 -28.11 -28.27
N GLY A 612 -8.37 -28.46 -27.24
CA GLY A 612 -8.66 -29.59 -26.37
C GLY A 612 -9.47 -29.21 -25.15
N MET A 613 -9.20 -28.02 -24.60
CA MET A 613 -9.89 -27.52 -23.40
C MET A 613 -10.06 -26.00 -23.43
N VAL A 614 -11.20 -25.55 -22.89
CA VAL A 614 -11.50 -24.16 -22.57
C VAL A 614 -11.75 -24.05 -21.07
N LEU A 615 -10.88 -23.30 -20.38
CA LEU A 615 -11.08 -22.91 -19.00
C LEU A 615 -11.58 -21.47 -18.93
N SER A 616 -12.82 -21.27 -18.49
CA SER A 616 -13.42 -19.94 -18.31
C SER A 616 -13.55 -19.62 -16.83
N LEU A 617 -13.06 -18.45 -16.39
CA LEU A 617 -13.06 -18.01 -14.99
C LEU A 617 -13.83 -16.69 -14.83
N GLY A 618 -14.76 -16.66 -13.86
CA GLY A 618 -15.62 -15.52 -13.56
C GLY A 618 -15.24 -14.75 -12.29
N THR A 619 -15.71 -13.51 -12.17
CA THR A 619 -15.38 -12.59 -11.06
C THR A 619 -16.34 -12.70 -9.85
N GLY A 620 -17.00 -13.84 -9.68
CA GLY A 620 -17.98 -14.11 -8.62
C GLY A 620 -19.41 -13.65 -8.98
N LYS A 621 -20.41 -14.40 -8.50
CA LYS A 621 -21.83 -14.13 -8.71
C LYS A 621 -22.40 -13.30 -7.58
N SER A 622 -23.07 -12.20 -7.94
CA SER A 622 -23.84 -11.42 -6.99
C SER A 622 -25.07 -12.21 -6.51
N PRO A 623 -25.58 -11.95 -5.29
CA PRO A 623 -26.84 -12.51 -4.83
C PRO A 623 -28.01 -12.01 -5.68
N GLU A 624 -29.01 -12.86 -5.88
CA GLU A 624 -30.24 -12.48 -6.58
C GLU A 624 -31.07 -11.55 -5.70
N VAL A 625 -31.43 -10.37 -6.23
CA VAL A 625 -32.20 -9.34 -5.52
C VAL A 625 -33.46 -9.02 -6.30
N GLU A 626 -34.62 -9.06 -5.64
CA GLU A 626 -35.89 -8.69 -6.26
C GLU A 626 -35.97 -7.18 -6.59
N VAL A 627 -36.33 -6.85 -7.83
CA VAL A 627 -36.52 -5.46 -8.27
C VAL A 627 -37.99 -5.06 -8.15
N THR A 628 -38.31 -4.23 -7.15
CA THR A 628 -39.70 -3.88 -6.77
C THR A 628 -40.34 -2.75 -7.58
N SER A 629 -39.64 -2.09 -8.52
CA SER A 629 -40.20 -0.94 -9.26
C SER A 629 -39.61 -0.78 -10.66
N LEU A 630 -40.43 -1.07 -11.68
CA LEU A 630 -40.10 -0.94 -13.11
C LEU A 630 -41.07 -0.03 -13.88
N GLU A 631 -42.14 0.44 -13.24
CA GLU A 631 -43.17 1.25 -13.90
C GLU A 631 -42.70 2.70 -14.10
N LEU A 632 -42.59 3.12 -15.37
CA LEU A 632 -42.31 4.49 -15.77
C LEU A 632 -43.61 5.28 -15.90
N PHE A 633 -43.86 6.23 -15.01
CA PHE A 633 -45.01 7.14 -15.12
C PHE A 633 -44.59 8.49 -15.68
N LYS A 634 -45.31 8.98 -16.69
CA LYS A 634 -45.22 10.37 -17.13
C LYS A 634 -46.25 11.19 -16.34
N SER A 635 -45.89 11.70 -15.16
CA SER A 635 -46.81 12.48 -14.34
C SER A 635 -46.12 13.66 -13.64
N CYS A 636 -46.85 14.74 -13.42
CA CYS A 636 -46.37 15.96 -12.75
C CYS A 636 -46.44 15.88 -11.20
N ASN A 637 -46.84 14.74 -10.62
CA ASN A 637 -46.89 14.57 -9.17
C ASN A 637 -45.47 14.25 -8.65
N PRO A 638 -44.93 15.01 -7.68
CA PRO A 638 -43.55 14.84 -7.20
C PRO A 638 -43.25 13.44 -6.66
N VAL A 639 -44.21 12.76 -6.00
CA VAL A 639 -44.02 11.40 -5.49
C VAL A 639 -43.96 10.38 -6.63
N LYS A 640 -44.83 10.53 -7.64
CA LYS A 640 -44.84 9.64 -8.82
C LYS A 640 -43.65 9.91 -9.74
N LEU A 641 -43.19 11.15 -9.84
CA LEU A 641 -41.97 11.54 -10.55
C LEU A 641 -40.74 10.92 -9.87
N ALA A 642 -40.63 10.99 -8.54
CA ALA A 642 -39.56 10.33 -7.80
C ALA A 642 -39.57 8.81 -7.99
N LYS A 643 -40.75 8.16 -7.97
CA LYS A 643 -40.90 6.74 -8.30
C LYS A 643 -40.48 6.44 -9.73
N SER A 644 -40.79 7.31 -10.69
CA SER A 644 -40.43 7.12 -12.11
C SER A 644 -38.94 7.34 -12.36
N LEU A 645 -38.30 8.28 -11.67
CA LEU A 645 -36.84 8.43 -11.68
C LEU A 645 -36.15 7.20 -11.08
N LYS A 646 -36.69 6.64 -9.99
CA LYS A 646 -36.20 5.39 -9.40
C LYS A 646 -36.36 4.22 -10.39
N ALA A 647 -37.50 4.10 -11.05
CA ALA A 647 -37.75 3.07 -12.08
C ALA A 647 -36.82 3.23 -13.29
N ALA A 648 -36.58 4.46 -13.77
CA ALA A 648 -35.65 4.73 -14.86
C ALA A 648 -34.22 4.35 -14.50
N ASN A 649 -33.77 4.66 -13.28
CA ASN A 649 -32.46 4.24 -12.79
C ASN A 649 -32.36 2.71 -12.65
N ASN A 650 -33.41 2.04 -12.18
CA ASN A 650 -33.43 0.58 -12.11
C ASN A 650 -33.37 -0.06 -13.51
N LEU A 651 -34.10 0.48 -14.49
CA LEU A 651 -34.06 0.02 -15.88
C LEU A 651 -32.68 0.22 -16.52
N LEU A 652 -32.03 1.36 -16.25
CA LEU A 652 -30.66 1.59 -16.72
C LEU A 652 -29.68 0.60 -16.11
N LYS A 653 -29.82 0.27 -14.82
CA LYS A 653 -29.02 -0.77 -14.16
C LYS A 653 -29.25 -2.14 -14.81
N ILE A 654 -30.50 -2.55 -15.00
CA ILE A 654 -30.83 -3.82 -15.66
C ILE A 654 -30.23 -3.89 -17.08
N LEU A 655 -30.31 -2.81 -17.85
CA LEU A 655 -29.69 -2.76 -19.18
C LEU A 655 -28.18 -2.91 -19.12
N MET A 656 -27.52 -2.22 -18.18
CA MET A 656 -26.09 -2.39 -17.94
C MET A 656 -25.76 -3.82 -17.53
N ASP A 657 -26.51 -4.40 -16.59
CA ASP A 657 -26.34 -5.77 -16.12
C ASP A 657 -26.49 -6.77 -17.27
N CYS A 658 -27.50 -6.63 -18.14
CA CYS A 658 -27.67 -7.48 -19.32
C CYS A 658 -26.54 -7.32 -20.35
N CYS A 659 -26.01 -6.11 -20.54
CA CYS A 659 -24.91 -5.86 -21.47
C CYS A 659 -23.57 -6.37 -20.94
N THR A 660 -23.38 -6.35 -19.62
CA THR A 660 -22.13 -6.74 -18.96
C THR A 660 -22.22 -8.09 -18.27
N ASP A 661 -23.29 -8.86 -18.49
CA ASP A 661 -23.42 -10.20 -17.90
C ASP A 661 -22.32 -11.10 -18.44
N SER A 662 -21.45 -11.55 -17.54
CA SER A 662 -20.38 -12.49 -17.85
C SER A 662 -20.75 -13.93 -17.53
N ASP A 663 -21.80 -14.11 -16.73
CA ASP A 663 -22.38 -15.41 -16.42
C ASP A 663 -23.68 -15.60 -17.25
N GLY A 664 -24.49 -16.61 -16.96
CA GLY A 664 -25.74 -16.86 -17.67
C GLY A 664 -25.56 -17.33 -19.13
N CYS A 665 -26.25 -16.68 -20.07
CA CYS A 665 -26.38 -17.15 -21.46
C CYS A 665 -25.05 -17.35 -22.18
N ALA A 666 -24.03 -16.54 -21.88
CA ALA A 666 -22.72 -16.66 -22.52
C ALA A 666 -22.05 -17.99 -22.18
N VAL A 667 -22.17 -18.42 -20.91
CA VAL A 667 -21.62 -19.70 -20.42
C VAL A 667 -22.35 -20.88 -21.03
N ASP A 668 -23.68 -20.82 -21.15
CA ASP A 668 -24.47 -21.93 -21.72
C ASP A 668 -24.20 -22.11 -23.21
N ARG A 669 -24.08 -20.99 -23.95
CA ARG A 669 -23.68 -21.03 -25.37
C ARG A 669 -22.28 -21.61 -25.52
N ALA A 670 -21.31 -21.13 -24.74
CA ALA A 670 -19.93 -21.63 -24.80
C ALA A 670 -19.86 -23.13 -24.51
N ARG A 671 -20.59 -23.60 -23.49
CA ARG A 671 -20.70 -25.02 -23.14
C ARG A 671 -21.25 -25.84 -24.32
N ALA A 672 -22.39 -25.43 -24.88
CA ALA A 672 -23.01 -26.14 -26.00
C ALA A 672 -22.09 -26.20 -27.24
N PHE A 673 -21.40 -25.12 -27.57
CA PHE A 673 -20.45 -25.10 -28.69
C PHE A 673 -19.21 -25.98 -28.43
N CYS A 674 -18.73 -26.04 -27.19
CA CYS A 674 -17.62 -26.92 -26.84
C CYS A 674 -18.03 -28.40 -26.92
N GLU A 675 -19.23 -28.76 -26.46
CA GLU A 675 -19.81 -30.09 -26.62
C GLU A 675 -19.94 -30.49 -28.10
N MET A 676 -20.35 -29.56 -28.97
CA MET A 676 -20.42 -29.79 -30.42
C MET A 676 -19.04 -30.03 -31.08
N THR A 677 -17.96 -29.56 -30.47
CA THR A 677 -16.60 -29.62 -31.04
C THR A 677 -15.71 -30.65 -30.35
N ASP A 678 -16.24 -31.46 -29.43
CA ASP A 678 -15.50 -32.36 -28.53
C ASP A 678 -14.37 -31.63 -27.77
N THR A 679 -14.63 -30.39 -27.38
CA THR A 679 -13.72 -29.58 -26.56
C THR A 679 -14.18 -29.66 -25.10
N LEU A 680 -13.28 -29.92 -24.16
CA LEU A 680 -13.62 -29.90 -22.74
C LEU A 680 -13.89 -28.45 -22.31
N TYR A 681 -15.14 -28.11 -22.02
CA TYR A 681 -15.47 -26.81 -21.44
C TYR A 681 -15.59 -26.90 -19.93
N GLN A 682 -14.69 -26.21 -19.26
CA GLN A 682 -14.75 -26.02 -17.83
C GLN A 682 -14.95 -24.54 -17.54
N ARG A 683 -16.17 -24.17 -17.16
CA ARG A 683 -16.38 -22.96 -16.35
C ARG A 683 -15.90 -23.34 -14.96
N CYS A 684 -14.60 -23.22 -14.72
CA CYS A 684 -13.99 -23.71 -13.49
C CYS A 684 -14.76 -23.11 -12.33
N VAL A 685 -15.26 -23.94 -11.42
CA VAL A 685 -15.65 -23.50 -10.08
C VAL A 685 -16.73 -22.40 -10.23
N LEU A 686 -17.97 -22.80 -10.57
CA LEU A 686 -19.17 -21.94 -10.70
C LEU A 686 -18.99 -20.64 -9.91
N SER A 687 -18.66 -19.54 -10.60
CA SER A 687 -18.31 -18.23 -10.03
C SER A 687 -18.81 -18.10 -8.59
N PRO A 688 -17.93 -18.01 -7.57
CA PRO A 688 -18.32 -18.16 -6.17
C PRO A 688 -19.53 -17.28 -5.87
N GLN A 689 -20.54 -17.88 -5.24
CA GLN A 689 -21.73 -17.15 -4.85
C GLN A 689 -21.36 -16.22 -3.70
N LEU A 690 -21.34 -14.92 -3.98
CA LEU A 690 -20.98 -13.92 -2.99
C LEU A 690 -22.17 -13.64 -2.07
N SER A 691 -21.92 -13.46 -0.78
CA SER A 691 -22.98 -13.13 0.19
C SER A 691 -23.53 -11.72 0.02
N VAL A 692 -22.72 -10.80 -0.51
CA VAL A 692 -23.02 -9.38 -0.68
C VAL A 692 -22.66 -8.94 -2.09
N GLU A 693 -23.43 -7.99 -2.63
CA GLU A 693 -23.10 -7.33 -3.89
C GLU A 693 -21.82 -6.49 -3.74
N VAL A 694 -20.72 -6.93 -4.35
CA VAL A 694 -19.45 -6.20 -4.38
C VAL A 694 -19.36 -5.32 -5.62
N MET A 695 -19.19 -4.02 -5.41
CA MET A 695 -19.09 -3.02 -6.49
C MET A 695 -17.74 -3.11 -7.22
N LEU A 696 -17.72 -2.70 -8.50
CA LEU A 696 -16.52 -2.76 -9.36
C LEU A 696 -15.31 -1.95 -8.83
N ASN A 697 -15.56 -0.95 -8.00
CA ASN A 697 -14.57 -0.03 -7.42
C ASN A 697 -14.52 -0.13 -5.88
N GLU A 698 -14.93 -1.27 -5.30
CA GLU A 698 -14.90 -1.46 -3.86
C GLU A 698 -13.48 -1.23 -3.29
N VAL A 699 -13.40 -0.47 -2.21
CA VAL A 699 -12.13 -0.09 -1.56
C VAL A 699 -12.05 -0.57 -0.12
N ASP A 700 -13.17 -0.97 0.49
CA ASP A 700 -13.24 -1.46 1.85
C ASP A 700 -12.58 -2.85 1.97
N ASP A 701 -11.50 -2.89 2.74
CA ASP A 701 -10.72 -4.12 2.96
C ASP A 701 -11.55 -5.23 3.60
N GLY A 702 -12.50 -4.91 4.48
CA GLY A 702 -13.34 -5.90 5.15
C GLY A 702 -14.27 -6.60 4.15
N VAL A 703 -14.89 -5.85 3.25
CA VAL A 703 -15.74 -6.40 2.19
C VAL A 703 -14.92 -7.28 1.24
N LEU A 704 -13.76 -6.79 0.80
CA LEU A 704 -12.87 -7.54 -0.09
C LEU A 704 -12.33 -8.81 0.57
N LEU A 705 -11.92 -8.74 1.84
CA LEU A 705 -11.46 -9.91 2.60
C LEU A 705 -12.55 -10.95 2.77
N ASN A 706 -13.80 -10.54 3.00
CA ASN A 706 -14.92 -11.46 3.08
C ASN A 706 -15.18 -12.16 1.74
N MET A 707 -15.17 -11.39 0.63
CA MET A 707 -15.29 -11.94 -0.72
C MET A 707 -14.18 -12.97 -1.02
N LEU A 708 -12.93 -12.69 -0.62
CA LEU A 708 -11.82 -13.61 -0.81
C LEU A 708 -11.90 -14.83 0.11
N TRP A 709 -12.39 -14.66 1.33
CA TRP A 709 -12.67 -15.76 2.25
C TRP A 709 -13.71 -16.72 1.66
N GLU A 710 -14.85 -16.21 1.19
CA GLU A 710 -15.89 -16.99 0.52
C GLU A 710 -15.37 -17.71 -0.73
N THR A 711 -14.51 -17.04 -1.49
CA THR A 711 -13.83 -17.67 -2.64
C THR A 711 -12.94 -18.82 -2.19
N ARG A 712 -12.19 -18.66 -1.10
CA ARG A 712 -11.28 -19.67 -0.57
C ARG A 712 -12.02 -20.91 -0.05
N THR A 713 -13.13 -20.71 0.68
CA THR A 713 -13.97 -21.82 1.16
C THR A 713 -14.60 -22.57 -0.01
N TYR A 714 -15.12 -21.83 -1.00
CA TYR A 714 -15.70 -22.41 -2.20
C TYR A 714 -14.69 -23.24 -3.02
N LEU A 715 -13.46 -22.75 -3.16
CA LEU A 715 -12.38 -23.49 -3.83
C LEU A 715 -12.04 -24.82 -3.14
N ASN A 716 -12.11 -24.85 -1.80
CA ASN A 716 -11.90 -26.08 -1.04
C ASN A 716 -13.05 -27.07 -1.24
N GLU A 717 -14.30 -26.61 -1.24
CA GLU A 717 -15.47 -27.47 -1.55
C GLU A 717 -15.37 -28.09 -2.95
N GLN A 718 -14.83 -27.34 -3.92
CA GLN A 718 -14.64 -27.78 -5.30
C GLN A 718 -13.26 -28.37 -5.59
N ARG A 719 -12.48 -28.72 -4.56
CA ARG A 719 -11.09 -29.17 -4.72
C ARG A 719 -10.93 -30.37 -5.65
N ALA A 720 -11.86 -31.33 -5.61
CA ALA A 720 -11.83 -32.51 -6.49
C ALA A 720 -11.95 -32.13 -7.98
N VAL A 721 -12.77 -31.12 -8.30
CA VAL A 721 -12.90 -30.60 -9.66
C VAL A 721 -11.63 -29.88 -10.07
N LEU A 722 -11.07 -29.05 -9.18
CA LEU A 722 -9.83 -28.33 -9.43
C LEU A 722 -8.65 -29.29 -9.70
N GLN A 723 -8.56 -30.38 -8.94
CA GLN A 723 -7.58 -31.45 -9.14
C GLN A 723 -7.74 -32.15 -10.49
N SER A 724 -8.98 -32.45 -10.90
CA SER A 724 -9.26 -33.04 -12.21
C SER A 724 -8.81 -32.12 -13.35
N VAL A 725 -9.11 -30.83 -13.26
CA VAL A 725 -8.69 -29.82 -14.25
C VAL A 725 -7.17 -29.67 -14.29
N ALA A 726 -6.53 -29.58 -13.12
CA ALA A 726 -5.07 -29.50 -13.00
C ALA A 726 -4.38 -30.73 -13.58
N GLN A 727 -4.94 -31.92 -13.34
CA GLN A 727 -4.44 -33.17 -13.91
C GLN A 727 -4.55 -33.16 -15.44
N PHE A 728 -5.71 -32.77 -15.98
CA PHE A 728 -5.91 -32.67 -17.43
C PHE A 728 -4.91 -31.71 -18.09
N LEU A 729 -4.68 -30.55 -17.45
CA LEU A 729 -3.73 -29.53 -17.90
C LEU A 729 -2.27 -29.97 -17.90
N ARG A 730 -1.90 -30.92 -17.04
CA ARG A 730 -0.55 -31.50 -16.95
C ARG A 730 -0.33 -32.62 -17.98
N ASP A 731 -1.33 -33.46 -18.16
CA ASP A 731 -1.21 -34.69 -18.95
C ASP A 731 -1.26 -34.43 -20.47
N HIS A 732 -1.81 -33.28 -20.87
CA HIS A 732 -2.03 -32.86 -22.25
C HIS A 732 -1.57 -31.42 -22.43
#